data_AF-A0A7U7GE61-F1
#
_entry.id   AF-A0A7U7GE61-F1
#
_cell.length_a   1.000
_cell.length_b   1.000
_cell.length_c   1.000
_cell.angle_alpha   90.00
_cell.angle_beta   90.00
_cell.angle_gamma   90.00
#
_symmetry.space_group_name_H-M   'P 1'
#
loop_
_entity.id
_entity.type
_entity.pdbx_description
1 polymer ?
#
loop_
_entity_poly.entity_id
_entity_poly.type
_entity_poly.pdbx_seq_one_letter_code
_entity_poly.pdbx_strand_id
1 'polypeptide(L)'
;MLTFQAGQNLSLSQQTPGLQHLELELSWEPADGPWTLDASAFALTAQGRVRGDGDFIFYNQPALPDGGLQLESDRRRFSVRLAALPIEVEKVAIALTLDTGGGPSFAALRWVRLELRNGENRSGIASFTLPTAGMTETAMVLGELYRRSGNWKFRAVGQGFAGGLAALAHHFGVEVGDEPAPVIPPMPRPVEKTPDASPPTVATPAPQAAPVPPAPTPIPTPAPVPSLSPTANSSVSNEQLRALCQDLEQVSTEFLVWLDQHPDRVGQEKAGLTKEFRRLTSQARRLDQAAQRPMCAGVFGPSQSGKSYLISALARKGTAPLLADFAGQTIDFIRDINPEGGRESTGLVTRFTLQTTPGASPAAPVQMRLLTQTDLVKMLGNTYYADCDHSDDQPLSPAWLNELLEGLAPAAQAQAVDPLTADDVFDLQAYFERYFKGFERVRLLRHGFWEQAAQLAPRLRIQDRAKLFGVIWGDVTAFSQLYMRLYTGLQGLNFASDACAGLEALLPREQSIIDVQTLKGLGTGGGGTLTLTGVNGARVTLPRSEVTALIAELRIVISEQPWDFFQHTDLLDFPGARSREQVKDLPTFLQSNDALQGLFLRGKVAYLFDRYCAEQELTSMLLCIGPSNQEVKTLPEMVYDWIVSTHGATPEQRAQQPTALFLVLTKFDMEFEEKAGERSPESRWITRMESSLLNFFGKQHDWPRQWDSHGVFRNSYWLRNPNFKAKNIFDYDEQNRETGVRPGERKRIELFKAAFLRDAVASAHFRDPQQAWDAGFALNDGGISYLADNLRPLCNPELKRLQLTSQAVRLREQIVERISHYYVSDNPEQELNKRLAAAQQIAGCLIDCAGEQRFGELLRTLQADSDDLEGIYYRIETRVPDEKQAIGAPTIGAAVDTRKMKALLGLSAPVANAGGDDRRKDDAALFAREVVAEWMRDLQDIGGNKSLCNYYRLPETAMADFVKELIAGAQRLKLEERIETLAREVTGFRMKFEQIVALPARLSANLLNGYVDFLGYDALSPAQRPMLPLESGPRPVFPPRAVPRSGPQLSEQPSTYDQDYYTDWIRAFLDLVERNARCRDGVEVDLAANRRLGELLARLQSSHRQ
;
A
#
# COMPACT_ATOMS: atom_id res chain seq x y z
N MET A 1 2.35 30.69 20.87
CA MET A 1 1.84 29.33 21.08
C MET A 1 2.06 28.54 19.81
N LEU A 2 2.85 27.46 19.88
CA LEU A 2 3.16 26.60 18.73
C LEU A 2 2.01 25.63 18.43
N THR A 3 1.86 25.16 17.19
CA THR A 3 0.85 24.16 16.82
C THR A 3 1.54 22.87 16.38
N PHE A 4 1.18 21.74 16.99
CA PHE A 4 1.74 20.42 16.69
C PHE A 4 0.90 19.64 15.69
N GLN A 5 1.59 18.79 14.93
CA GLN A 5 1.02 17.61 14.28
C GLN A 5 1.35 16.34 15.09
N ALA A 6 0.58 15.28 14.89
CA ALA A 6 0.81 14.00 15.56
C ALA A 6 2.24 13.49 15.29
N GLY A 7 2.92 13.03 16.35
CA GLY A 7 4.30 12.54 16.30
C GLY A 7 5.38 13.60 16.57
N GLN A 8 5.07 14.90 16.57
CA GLN A 8 6.04 15.96 16.82
C GLN A 8 6.45 16.06 18.30
N ASN A 9 7.72 16.44 18.54
CA ASN A 9 8.32 16.56 19.87
C ASN A 9 8.73 18.00 20.18
N LEU A 10 8.62 18.40 21.45
CA LEU A 10 9.02 19.69 21.99
C LEU A 10 9.94 19.53 23.18
N SER A 11 11.09 20.21 23.17
CA SER A 11 11.91 20.34 24.38
C SER A 11 11.41 21.51 25.23
N LEU A 12 10.76 21.20 26.36
CA LEU A 12 10.17 22.23 27.23
C LEU A 12 11.25 23.17 27.80
N SER A 13 12.42 22.62 28.16
CA SER A 13 13.54 23.40 28.68
C SER A 13 14.22 24.31 27.66
N GLN A 14 14.07 24.06 26.35
CA GLN A 14 14.60 24.95 25.31
C GLN A 14 13.62 26.07 24.95
N GLN A 15 12.32 25.75 24.91
CA GLN A 15 11.27 26.71 24.54
C GLN A 15 10.86 27.62 25.70
N THR A 16 10.91 27.10 26.93
CA THR A 16 10.61 27.88 28.13
C THR A 16 11.64 27.53 29.21
N PRO A 17 12.85 28.13 29.13
CA PRO A 17 13.89 27.89 30.11
C PRO A 17 13.41 28.19 31.54
N GLY A 18 13.65 27.27 32.47
CA GLY A 18 13.25 27.43 33.88
C GLY A 18 11.81 27.02 34.20
N LEU A 19 11.05 26.45 33.27
CA LEU A 19 9.69 25.97 33.50
C LEU A 19 9.64 24.91 34.62
N GLN A 20 8.98 25.21 35.73
CA GLN A 20 8.80 24.28 36.86
C GLN A 20 7.38 23.70 36.94
N HIS A 21 6.39 24.49 36.51
CA HIS A 21 4.97 24.14 36.56
C HIS A 21 4.36 24.23 35.17
N LEU A 22 3.75 23.14 34.72
CA LEU A 22 3.08 23.01 33.43
C LEU A 22 1.60 22.71 33.65
N GLU A 23 0.73 23.42 32.94
CA GLU A 23 -0.70 23.11 32.84
C GLU A 23 -0.99 22.48 31.46
N LEU A 24 -1.72 21.37 31.47
CA LEU A 24 -2.17 20.65 30.28
C LEU A 24 -3.70 20.75 30.21
N GLU A 25 -4.24 21.46 29.22
CA GLU A 25 -5.67 21.72 29.10
C GLU A 25 -6.27 20.96 27.91
N LEU A 26 -7.33 20.22 28.18
CA LEU A 26 -8.05 19.42 27.19
C LEU A 26 -9.35 20.12 26.78
N SER A 27 -9.60 20.23 25.49
CA SER A 27 -10.84 20.74 24.92
C SER A 27 -11.30 19.89 23.75
N TRP A 28 -12.60 19.89 23.46
CA TRP A 28 -13.20 19.09 22.40
C TRP A 28 -14.49 19.73 21.88
N GLU A 29 -14.83 19.45 20.63
CA GLU A 29 -16.08 19.91 20.01
C GLU A 29 -16.93 18.71 19.56
N PRO A 30 -18.12 18.51 20.15
CA PRO A 30 -19.09 17.52 19.69
C PRO A 30 -19.54 17.73 18.23
N ALA A 31 -19.69 16.64 17.47
CA ALA A 31 -20.33 16.69 16.15
C ALA A 31 -21.86 16.71 16.27
N ASP A 32 -22.43 15.84 17.11
CA ASP A 32 -23.88 15.72 17.39
C ASP A 32 -24.15 15.45 18.88
N GLY A 33 -24.92 16.31 19.58
CA GLY A 33 -25.36 16.11 20.98
C GLY A 33 -24.29 16.33 22.07
N PRO A 34 -24.68 16.44 23.37
CA PRO A 34 -23.73 16.63 24.46
C PRO A 34 -23.06 15.31 24.88
N TRP A 35 -21.75 15.16 24.64
CA TRP A 35 -20.93 14.03 25.08
C TRP A 35 -20.09 14.36 26.31
N THR A 36 -20.00 13.40 27.24
CA THR A 36 -19.10 13.44 28.39
C THR A 36 -17.84 12.64 28.10
N LEU A 37 -16.68 13.31 28.20
CA LEU A 37 -15.37 12.68 28.11
C LEU A 37 -14.70 12.77 29.48
N ASP A 38 -13.98 11.72 29.82
CA ASP A 38 -13.11 11.68 30.98
C ASP A 38 -11.65 11.84 30.56
N ALA A 39 -10.96 12.75 31.23
CA ALA A 39 -9.53 12.94 31.10
C ALA A 39 -8.80 12.09 32.14
N SER A 40 -7.76 11.39 31.68
CA SER A 40 -6.89 10.61 32.57
C SER A 40 -5.41 10.80 32.24
N ALA A 41 -4.56 10.52 33.21
CA ALA A 41 -3.11 10.54 33.05
C ALA A 41 -2.45 9.34 33.71
N PHE A 42 -1.38 8.82 33.12
CA PHE A 42 -0.62 7.68 33.63
C PHE A 42 0.82 8.10 33.91
N ALA A 43 1.28 7.97 35.15
CA ALA A 43 2.69 8.14 35.50
C ALA A 43 3.44 6.81 35.28
N LEU A 44 4.45 6.83 34.43
CA LEU A 44 5.08 5.64 33.87
C LEU A 44 6.59 5.63 34.15
N THR A 45 7.11 4.44 34.43
CA THR A 45 8.55 4.19 34.61
C THR A 45 9.29 4.10 33.25
N ALA A 46 10.61 3.93 33.30
CA ALA A 46 11.46 3.66 32.13
C ALA A 46 10.98 2.46 31.27
N GLN A 47 10.26 1.51 31.88
CA GLN A 47 9.70 0.34 31.19
C GLN A 47 8.35 0.64 30.49
N GLY A 48 7.85 1.88 30.57
CA GLY A 48 6.57 2.28 29.99
C GLY A 48 5.35 1.73 30.71
N ARG A 49 5.47 1.38 32.00
CA ARG A 49 4.39 0.87 32.84
C ARG A 49 4.24 1.69 34.11
N VAL A 50 3.05 1.67 34.71
CA VAL A 50 2.81 2.25 36.05
C VAL A 50 3.55 1.46 37.14
N ARG A 51 3.87 2.09 38.29
CA ARG A 51 4.43 1.36 39.46
C ARG A 51 3.34 0.58 40.19
N GLY A 52 2.10 1.01 40.06
CA GLY A 52 0.87 0.39 40.57
C GLY A 52 -0.34 1.28 40.26
N ASP A 53 -1.53 0.89 40.70
CA ASP A 53 -2.78 1.59 40.36
C ASP A 53 -2.82 3.05 40.85
N GLY A 54 -2.02 3.38 41.87
CA GLY A 54 -1.83 4.75 42.39
C GLY A 54 -1.27 5.75 41.36
N ASP A 55 -0.64 5.25 40.28
CA ASP A 55 -0.05 6.09 39.23
C ASP A 55 -1.02 6.38 38.07
N PHE A 56 -2.28 5.89 38.15
CA PHE A 56 -3.36 6.23 37.24
C PHE A 56 -4.22 7.36 37.81
N ILE A 57 -4.17 8.54 37.18
CA ILE A 57 -4.83 9.77 37.64
C ILE A 57 -6.09 10.01 36.82
N PHE A 58 -7.23 10.06 37.50
CA PHE A 58 -8.55 10.25 36.91
C PHE A 58 -9.50 10.83 37.96
N TYR A 59 -10.78 11.02 37.65
CA TYR A 59 -11.70 11.75 38.54
C TYR A 59 -11.85 11.15 39.95
N ASN A 60 -11.72 9.83 40.15
CA ASN A 60 -11.75 9.21 41.50
C ASN A 60 -10.39 9.21 42.20
N GLN A 61 -9.30 9.42 41.46
CA GLN A 61 -7.94 9.54 42.00
C GLN A 61 -7.27 10.76 41.35
N PRO A 62 -7.64 11.99 41.79
CA PRO A 62 -7.30 13.21 41.05
C PRO A 62 -5.86 13.68 41.29
N ALA A 63 -5.04 12.96 42.06
CA ALA A 63 -3.66 13.35 42.30
C ALA A 63 -2.74 12.14 42.45
N LEU A 64 -1.50 12.28 41.98
CA LEU A 64 -0.46 11.29 42.19
C LEU A 64 -0.12 11.24 43.70
N PRO A 65 -0.11 10.06 44.35
CA PRO A 65 0.15 9.94 45.78
C PRO A 65 1.47 10.58 46.23
N ASP A 66 2.50 10.50 45.38
CA ASP A 66 3.83 11.07 45.64
C ASP A 66 3.97 12.55 45.23
N GLY A 67 2.89 13.17 44.73
CA GLY A 67 2.86 14.56 44.26
C GLY A 67 3.38 14.74 42.83
N GLY A 68 3.34 15.97 42.33
CA GLY A 68 3.88 16.34 41.01
C GLY A 68 2.91 16.23 39.82
N LEU A 69 1.78 15.53 39.96
CA LEU A 69 0.72 15.47 38.95
C LEU A 69 -0.66 15.50 39.60
N GLN A 70 -1.54 16.39 39.14
CA GLN A 70 -2.90 16.56 39.67
C GLN A 70 -3.89 16.88 38.54
N LEU A 71 -5.07 16.26 38.56
CA LEU A 71 -6.24 16.62 37.78
C LEU A 71 -7.04 17.70 38.53
N GLU A 72 -7.32 18.80 37.85
CA GLU A 72 -8.07 19.93 38.39
C GLU A 72 -9.57 19.64 38.51
N SER A 73 -10.26 20.42 39.34
CA SER A 73 -11.69 20.22 39.65
C SER A 73 -12.64 20.27 38.45
N ASP A 74 -12.21 20.87 37.34
CA ASP A 74 -12.98 20.93 36.09
C ASP A 74 -12.85 19.67 35.20
N ARG A 75 -12.06 18.68 35.65
CA ARG A 75 -11.80 17.40 34.98
C ARG A 75 -11.22 17.52 33.58
N ARG A 76 -10.66 18.68 33.21
CA ARG A 76 -10.12 18.95 31.87
C ARG A 76 -8.68 19.43 31.90
N ARG A 77 -8.18 19.83 33.06
CA ARG A 77 -6.81 20.33 33.21
C ARG A 77 -5.97 19.44 34.11
N PHE A 78 -4.76 19.13 33.68
CA PHE A 78 -3.72 18.53 34.51
C PHE A 78 -2.66 19.57 34.88
N SER A 79 -2.35 19.64 36.17
CA SER A 79 -1.32 20.46 36.77
C SER A 79 -0.11 19.58 37.06
N VAL A 80 1.01 19.85 36.40
CA VAL A 80 2.24 19.04 36.48
C VAL A 80 3.39 19.88 37.03
N ARG A 81 3.88 19.53 38.22
CA ARG A 81 5.10 20.12 38.79
C ARG A 81 6.28 19.21 38.49
N LEU A 82 7.04 19.58 37.45
CA LEU A 82 8.06 18.74 36.82
C LEU A 82 9.19 18.31 37.76
N ALA A 83 9.51 19.13 38.77
CA ALA A 83 10.54 18.83 39.76
C ALA A 83 10.02 18.00 40.96
N ALA A 84 8.71 17.92 41.15
CA ALA A 84 8.07 17.18 42.22
C ALA A 84 7.60 15.78 41.78
N LEU A 85 7.73 15.44 40.50
CA LEU A 85 7.51 14.08 40.04
C LEU A 85 8.60 13.14 40.59
N PRO A 86 8.24 11.93 41.08
CA PRO A 86 9.21 10.94 41.55
C PRO A 86 10.27 10.63 40.50
N ILE A 87 11.48 10.29 40.94
CA ILE A 87 12.60 10.04 40.04
C ILE A 87 12.38 8.79 39.17
N GLU A 88 11.56 7.85 39.64
CA GLU A 88 11.15 6.65 38.92
C GLU A 88 10.17 6.94 37.79
N VAL A 89 9.48 8.10 37.80
CA VAL A 89 8.55 8.53 36.75
C VAL A 89 9.34 9.19 35.63
N GLU A 90 9.52 8.46 34.53
CA GLU A 90 10.20 8.97 33.34
C GLU A 90 9.23 9.47 32.27
N LYS A 91 7.94 9.14 32.38
CA LYS A 91 6.92 9.54 31.42
C LYS A 91 5.57 9.77 32.09
N VAL A 92 4.80 10.75 31.60
CA VAL A 92 3.39 10.97 31.93
C VAL A 92 2.58 10.98 30.63
N ALA A 93 1.72 9.97 30.44
CA ALA A 93 0.83 9.90 29.27
C ALA A 93 -0.52 10.53 29.59
N ILE A 94 -1.04 11.39 28.70
CA ILE A 94 -2.34 12.05 28.83
C ILE A 94 -3.34 11.44 27.86
N ALA A 95 -4.47 11.00 28.40
CA ALA A 95 -5.48 10.29 27.65
C ALA A 95 -6.89 10.90 27.82
N LEU A 96 -7.73 10.65 26.83
CA LEU A 96 -9.17 10.91 26.84
C LEU A 96 -9.91 9.60 26.61
N THR A 97 -10.99 9.42 27.35
CA THR A 97 -11.90 8.29 27.18
C THR A 97 -13.34 8.76 27.11
N LEU A 98 -14.11 8.18 26.21
CA LEU A 98 -15.54 8.43 26.10
C LEU A 98 -16.28 7.60 27.16
N ASP A 99 -17.05 8.25 28.01
CA ASP A 99 -17.94 7.58 28.96
C ASP A 99 -19.12 6.99 28.18
N THR A 100 -18.96 5.74 27.77
CA THR A 100 -19.91 5.05 26.88
C THR A 100 -20.26 3.70 27.48
N GLY A 101 -21.47 3.61 28.06
CA GLY A 101 -22.13 2.34 28.35
C GLY A 101 -22.53 1.59 27.06
N GLY A 102 -21.57 1.35 26.16
CA GLY A 102 -21.76 0.72 24.84
C GLY A 102 -22.18 1.66 23.70
N GLY A 103 -21.92 2.97 23.81
CA GLY A 103 -22.21 4.03 22.82
C GLY A 103 -21.00 4.56 22.02
N PRO A 104 -21.16 5.59 21.16
CA PRO A 104 -20.35 5.84 19.96
C PRO A 104 -18.90 6.27 20.20
N SER A 105 -18.06 6.08 19.19
CA SER A 105 -16.61 6.35 19.16
C SER A 105 -16.26 7.84 19.02
N PHE A 106 -14.96 8.16 19.01
CA PHE A 106 -14.46 9.52 18.76
C PHE A 106 -14.95 10.14 17.45
N ALA A 107 -15.46 9.36 16.48
CA ALA A 107 -16.17 9.87 15.30
C ALA A 107 -17.36 10.79 15.62
N ALA A 108 -17.92 10.72 16.84
CA ALA A 108 -18.98 11.62 17.30
C ALA A 108 -18.49 13.03 17.69
N LEU A 109 -17.18 13.30 17.64
CA LEU A 109 -16.57 14.61 17.84
C LEU A 109 -16.05 15.16 16.50
N ARG A 110 -16.00 16.49 16.36
CA ARG A 110 -15.33 17.18 15.24
C ARG A 110 -13.82 17.17 15.42
N TRP A 111 -13.37 17.53 16.63
CA TRP A 111 -11.97 17.50 17.02
C TRP A 111 -11.80 17.41 18.54
N VAL A 112 -10.60 17.00 18.93
CA VAL A 112 -10.09 17.12 20.30
C VAL A 112 -8.78 17.91 20.29
N ARG A 113 -8.47 18.61 21.37
CA ARG A 113 -7.32 19.50 21.48
C ARG A 113 -6.67 19.41 22.86
N LEU A 114 -5.34 19.34 22.87
CA LEU A 114 -4.48 19.42 24.05
C LEU A 114 -3.61 20.67 23.96
N GLU A 115 -3.73 21.57 24.94
CA GLU A 115 -2.94 22.79 25.07
C GLU A 115 -1.97 22.71 26.25
N LEU A 116 -0.73 23.13 26.02
CA LEU A 116 0.32 23.25 27.01
C LEU A 116 0.46 24.72 27.40
N ARG A 117 0.33 25.03 28.68
CA ARG A 117 0.48 26.36 29.24
C ARG A 117 1.51 26.36 30.35
N ASN A 118 2.24 27.46 30.50
CA ASN A 118 3.09 27.65 31.66
C ASN A 118 2.18 27.89 32.88
N GLY A 119 2.26 27.02 33.90
CA GLY A 119 1.39 27.08 35.07
C GLY A 119 1.62 28.28 35.99
N GLU A 120 2.75 28.97 35.86
CA GLU A 120 3.07 30.16 36.67
C GLU A 120 2.40 31.44 36.15
N ASN A 121 2.31 31.60 34.82
CA ASN A 121 1.84 32.82 34.19
C ASN A 121 0.71 32.61 33.15
N ARG A 122 0.26 31.37 32.97
CA ARG A 122 -0.77 30.90 32.03
C ARG A 122 -0.50 31.24 30.56
N SER A 123 0.75 31.51 30.19
CA SER A 123 1.12 31.74 28.79
C SER A 123 1.08 30.44 27.99
N GLY A 124 0.53 30.49 26.78
CA GLY A 124 0.41 29.33 25.89
C GLY A 124 1.73 28.94 25.23
N ILE A 125 2.22 27.73 25.55
CA ILE A 125 3.46 27.16 25.01
C ILE A 125 3.16 26.51 23.66
N ALA A 126 2.26 25.52 23.64
CA ALA A 126 1.94 24.78 22.42
C ALA A 126 0.51 24.20 22.44
N SER A 127 -0.05 23.85 21.28
CA SER A 127 -1.35 23.21 21.12
C SER A 127 -1.28 22.08 20.10
N PHE A 128 -2.03 21.00 20.34
CA PHE A 128 -2.19 19.89 19.42
C PHE A 128 -3.69 19.66 19.21
N THR A 129 -4.17 19.85 17.98
CA THR A 129 -5.58 19.61 17.61
C THR A 129 -5.64 18.41 16.66
N LEU A 130 -6.51 17.46 16.97
CA LEU A 130 -6.72 16.24 16.20
C LEU A 130 -8.17 16.18 15.70
N PRO A 131 -8.40 16.19 14.37
CA PRO A 131 -9.71 15.89 13.80
C PRO A 131 -10.07 14.43 14.07
N THR A 132 -11.31 14.18 14.48
CA THR A 132 -11.75 12.86 14.96
C THR A 132 -12.73 12.15 14.03
N ALA A 133 -13.02 12.75 12.87
CA ALA A 133 -13.90 12.18 11.85
C ALA A 133 -13.38 10.81 11.36
N GLY A 134 -14.22 9.78 11.43
CA GLY A 134 -13.90 8.41 11.00
C GLY A 134 -13.16 7.55 12.04
N MET A 135 -12.89 8.06 13.24
CA MET A 135 -12.28 7.27 14.33
C MET A 135 -13.29 6.31 14.97
N THR A 136 -12.91 5.03 15.08
CA THR A 136 -13.77 3.98 15.65
C THR A 136 -13.44 3.67 17.11
N GLU A 137 -12.40 4.31 17.63
CA GLU A 137 -11.85 4.10 18.97
C GLU A 137 -12.65 4.87 20.04
N THR A 138 -12.62 4.37 21.28
CA THR A 138 -13.33 4.94 22.44
C THR A 138 -12.40 5.46 23.54
N ALA A 139 -11.10 5.17 23.43
CA ALA A 139 -10.02 5.74 24.25
C ALA A 139 -8.87 6.24 23.38
N MET A 140 -8.12 7.24 23.83
CA MET A 140 -7.01 7.82 23.05
C MET A 140 -5.95 8.46 23.93
N VAL A 141 -4.68 8.31 23.57
CA VAL A 141 -3.56 9.07 24.13
C VAL A 141 -3.27 10.28 23.25
N LEU A 142 -3.43 11.48 23.81
CA LEU A 142 -3.22 12.73 23.07
C LEU A 142 -1.79 13.23 23.12
N GLY A 143 -1.08 13.00 24.22
CA GLY A 143 0.29 13.44 24.36
C GLY A 143 1.01 12.78 25.51
N GLU A 144 2.34 12.83 25.45
CA GLU A 144 3.22 12.28 26.47
C GLU A 144 4.25 13.32 26.89
N LEU A 145 4.35 13.57 28.20
CA LEU A 145 5.52 14.21 28.79
C LEU A 145 6.54 13.13 29.09
N TYR A 146 7.80 13.32 28.74
CA TYR A 146 8.84 12.34 29.01
C TYR A 146 10.17 12.99 29.30
N ARG A 147 10.98 12.32 30.12
CA ARG A 147 12.31 12.78 30.51
C ARG A 147 13.36 12.19 29.58
N ARG A 148 14.23 13.02 29.02
CA ARG A 148 15.36 12.59 28.20
C ARG A 148 16.60 13.41 28.56
N SER A 149 17.69 12.74 28.93
CA SER A 149 18.94 13.37 29.37
C SER A 149 18.71 14.41 30.49
N GLY A 150 17.88 14.06 31.48
CA GLY A 150 17.54 14.91 32.63
C GLY A 150 16.50 16.01 32.35
N ASN A 151 16.15 16.28 31.10
CA ASN A 151 15.22 17.33 30.68
C ASN A 151 13.83 16.79 30.32
N TRP A 152 12.78 17.55 30.63
CA TRP A 152 11.42 17.22 30.21
C TRP A 152 11.12 17.66 28.78
N LYS A 153 10.52 16.75 28.01
CA LYS A 153 10.04 16.96 26.65
C LYS A 153 8.57 16.58 26.57
N PHE A 154 7.87 17.13 25.59
CA PHE A 154 6.49 16.78 25.26
C PHE A 154 6.43 16.18 23.86
N ARG A 155 5.61 15.15 23.67
CA ARG A 155 5.30 14.54 22.37
C ARG A 155 3.80 14.57 22.13
N ALA A 156 3.37 15.11 20.98
CA ALA A 156 2.01 14.93 20.51
C ALA A 156 1.85 13.51 19.95
N VAL A 157 0.85 12.75 20.40
CA VAL A 157 0.68 11.33 20.05
C VAL A 157 -0.54 11.14 19.15
N GLY A 158 -1.75 11.29 19.67
CA GLY A 158 -2.99 11.12 18.91
C GLY A 158 -3.30 9.66 18.55
N GLN A 159 -3.01 8.72 19.44
CA GLN A 159 -3.19 7.28 19.21
C GLN A 159 -4.47 6.77 19.87
N GLY A 160 -5.40 6.23 19.07
CA GLY A 160 -6.65 5.62 19.53
C GLY A 160 -6.50 4.18 20.01
N PHE A 161 -7.43 3.75 20.87
CA PHE A 161 -7.56 2.41 21.45
C PHE A 161 -9.01 1.92 21.31
N ALA A 162 -9.22 0.87 20.51
CA ALA A 162 -10.54 0.32 20.24
C ALA A 162 -11.19 -0.40 21.45
N GLY A 163 -10.38 -0.94 22.37
CA GLY A 163 -10.86 -1.63 23.58
C GLY A 163 -11.17 -0.71 24.77
N GLY A 164 -11.35 0.59 24.52
CA GLY A 164 -11.71 1.58 25.55
C GLY A 164 -10.69 1.73 26.69
N LEU A 165 -11.17 2.24 27.83
CA LEU A 165 -10.33 2.51 29.00
C LEU A 165 -9.64 1.24 29.52
N ALA A 166 -10.31 0.08 29.47
CA ALA A 166 -9.75 -1.18 29.95
C ALA A 166 -8.51 -1.61 29.14
N ALA A 167 -8.58 -1.55 27.81
CA ALA A 167 -7.43 -1.86 26.96
C ALA A 167 -6.27 -0.86 27.14
N LEU A 168 -6.60 0.42 27.35
CA LEU A 168 -5.62 1.46 27.62
C LEU A 168 -4.94 1.28 29.00
N ALA A 169 -5.72 0.94 30.04
CA ALA A 169 -5.21 0.68 31.38
C ALA A 169 -4.29 -0.57 31.40
N HIS A 170 -4.70 -1.65 30.73
CA HIS A 170 -3.85 -2.85 30.58
C HIS A 170 -2.58 -2.58 29.77
N HIS A 171 -2.65 -1.71 28.75
CA HIS A 171 -1.47 -1.31 27.97
C HIS A 171 -0.38 -0.72 28.87
N PHE A 172 -0.76 0.09 29.85
CA PHE A 172 0.15 0.70 30.82
C PHE A 172 0.38 -0.13 32.10
N GLY A 173 -0.25 -1.31 32.22
CA GLY A 173 0.00 -2.25 33.30
C GLY A 173 -0.81 -2.02 34.58
N VAL A 174 -1.95 -1.32 34.51
CA VAL A 174 -2.93 -1.21 35.60
C VAL A 174 -3.80 -2.47 35.62
N GLU A 175 -3.99 -3.07 36.81
CA GLU A 175 -4.91 -4.19 36.99
C GLU A 175 -6.31 -3.65 37.28
N VAL A 176 -7.14 -3.52 36.23
CA VAL A 176 -8.55 -3.17 36.42
C VAL A 176 -9.28 -4.43 36.89
N GLY A 177 -9.72 -4.47 38.15
CA GLY A 177 -10.59 -5.54 38.63
C GLY A 177 -11.89 -5.58 37.81
N ASP A 178 -12.32 -6.78 37.41
CA ASP A 178 -13.58 -6.99 36.70
C ASP A 178 -14.72 -6.31 37.48
N GLU A 179 -15.26 -5.23 36.92
CA GLU A 179 -16.57 -4.74 37.37
C GLU A 179 -17.58 -5.87 37.11
N PRO A 180 -18.44 -6.21 38.09
CA PRO A 180 -19.46 -7.22 37.88
C PRO A 180 -20.34 -6.77 36.71
N ALA A 181 -20.56 -7.69 35.75
CA ALA A 181 -21.41 -7.47 34.60
C ALA A 181 -22.68 -6.70 35.01
N PRO A 182 -23.10 -5.67 34.25
CA PRO A 182 -24.28 -4.90 34.59
C PRO A 182 -25.44 -5.87 34.80
N VAL A 183 -25.99 -5.86 36.01
CA VAL A 183 -27.23 -6.56 36.32
C VAL A 183 -28.27 -5.95 35.40
N ILE A 184 -28.63 -6.69 34.35
CA ILE A 184 -29.75 -6.36 33.48
C ILE A 184 -30.96 -6.23 34.41
N PRO A 185 -31.59 -5.05 34.55
CA PRO A 185 -32.83 -4.94 35.31
C PRO A 185 -33.83 -5.90 34.66
N PRO A 186 -34.55 -6.73 35.43
CA PRO A 186 -35.56 -7.60 34.84
C PRO A 186 -36.55 -6.71 34.07
N MET A 187 -36.69 -7.01 32.78
CA MET A 187 -37.62 -6.31 31.90
C MET A 187 -38.99 -6.21 32.58
N PRO A 188 -39.64 -5.04 32.57
CA PRO A 188 -41.00 -4.93 33.09
C PRO A 188 -41.89 -5.88 32.28
N ARG A 189 -42.57 -6.78 32.99
CA ARG A 189 -43.55 -7.69 32.40
C ARG A 189 -44.56 -6.88 31.58
N PRO A 190 -44.95 -7.31 30.37
CA PRO A 190 -46.05 -6.70 29.64
C PRO A 190 -47.29 -6.75 30.53
N VAL A 191 -47.79 -5.57 30.90
CA VAL A 191 -49.04 -5.44 31.64
C VAL A 191 -50.17 -5.86 30.70
N GLU A 192 -50.92 -6.88 31.10
CA GLU A 192 -52.19 -7.27 30.50
C GLU A 192 -53.09 -6.04 30.32
N LYS A 193 -53.48 -5.78 29.07
CA LYS A 193 -54.68 -4.99 28.77
C LYS A 193 -55.81 -5.97 28.46
N THR A 194 -56.76 -6.08 29.38
CA THR A 194 -58.11 -6.61 29.14
C THR A 194 -59.04 -5.48 28.63
N PRO A 195 -60.21 -5.81 28.06
CA PRO A 195 -60.67 -5.29 26.75
C PRO A 195 -61.68 -4.14 26.84
N ASP A 196 -61.83 -3.37 25.75
CA ASP A 196 -63.18 -2.98 25.29
C ASP A 196 -63.30 -2.56 23.82
N ALA A 197 -64.43 -2.97 23.24
CA ALA A 197 -65.20 -2.52 22.06
C ALA A 197 -64.60 -2.36 20.63
N SER A 198 -65.16 -3.17 19.70
CA SER A 198 -65.19 -3.06 18.20
C SER A 198 -66.03 -1.84 17.71
N PRO A 199 -66.20 -1.48 16.40
CA PRO A 199 -66.16 -2.26 15.11
C PRO A 199 -65.59 -1.44 13.89
N PRO A 200 -65.80 -1.74 12.57
CA PRO A 200 -66.44 -2.89 11.90
C PRO A 200 -65.63 -3.58 10.76
N THR A 201 -66.23 -4.70 10.35
CA THR A 201 -65.92 -5.73 9.35
C THR A 201 -66.21 -5.32 7.89
N VAL A 202 -65.42 -5.79 6.91
CA VAL A 202 -65.91 -6.26 5.60
C VAL A 202 -65.08 -7.45 5.08
N ALA A 203 -65.78 -8.60 5.01
CA ALA A 203 -65.79 -9.74 4.07
C ALA A 203 -64.51 -10.47 3.56
N THR A 204 -64.62 -11.79 3.74
CA THR A 204 -63.84 -13.01 3.42
C THR A 204 -63.64 -13.30 1.92
N PRO A 205 -62.72 -14.22 1.51
CA PRO A 205 -63.05 -15.66 1.50
C PRO A 205 -61.92 -16.62 1.97
N ALA A 206 -62.36 -17.84 2.29
CA ALA A 206 -61.65 -18.94 2.95
C ALA A 206 -60.95 -19.92 1.97
N PRO A 207 -60.16 -20.89 2.46
CA PRO A 207 -59.03 -21.53 1.76
C PRO A 207 -59.37 -22.84 1.02
N GLN A 208 -58.58 -23.16 -0.01
CA GLN A 208 -58.54 -24.49 -0.65
C GLN A 208 -57.42 -25.37 -0.06
N ALA A 209 -57.68 -26.67 -0.01
CA ALA A 209 -56.88 -27.69 0.66
C ALA A 209 -56.06 -28.59 -0.31
N ALA A 210 -55.05 -29.25 0.29
CA ALA A 210 -54.28 -30.46 -0.10
C ALA A 210 -52.96 -30.24 -0.91
N PRO A 211 -51.95 -31.16 -0.86
CA PRO A 211 -51.91 -32.49 -0.20
C PRO A 211 -50.66 -32.80 0.66
N VAL A 212 -50.73 -33.95 1.35
CA VAL A 212 -49.78 -34.57 2.30
C VAL A 212 -48.55 -35.18 1.58
N PRO A 213 -47.33 -35.13 2.17
CA PRO A 213 -46.14 -35.78 1.59
C PRO A 213 -46.04 -37.29 1.97
N PRO A 214 -45.49 -38.15 1.09
CA PRO A 214 -45.32 -39.57 1.38
C PRO A 214 -44.05 -39.88 2.19
N ALA A 215 -44.06 -41.03 2.88
CA ALA A 215 -43.01 -41.59 3.72
C ALA A 215 -41.83 -42.21 2.91
N PRO A 216 -40.67 -42.50 3.54
CA PRO A 216 -39.37 -42.56 2.89
C PRO A 216 -39.04 -43.94 2.27
N THR A 217 -38.36 -43.92 1.11
CA THR A 217 -37.70 -45.09 0.49
C THR A 217 -36.20 -45.16 0.83
N PRO A 218 -35.57 -46.35 0.75
CA PRO A 218 -34.21 -46.58 1.25
C PRO A 218 -33.14 -45.90 0.38
N ILE A 219 -32.09 -45.44 1.05
CA ILE A 219 -30.91 -44.77 0.50
C ILE A 219 -30.14 -45.72 -0.43
N PRO A 220 -29.90 -45.39 -1.72
CA PRO A 220 -28.91 -46.07 -2.53
C PRO A 220 -27.50 -45.57 -2.20
N THR A 221 -26.55 -46.49 -2.13
CA THR A 221 -25.09 -46.32 -2.03
C THR A 221 -24.55 -45.18 -2.90
N PRO A 222 -23.52 -44.43 -2.43
CA PRO A 222 -23.00 -43.28 -3.16
C PRO A 222 -22.29 -43.75 -4.45
N ALA A 223 -22.83 -43.33 -5.59
CA ALA A 223 -22.15 -43.34 -6.87
C ALA A 223 -21.09 -42.21 -6.90
N PRO A 224 -20.06 -42.31 -7.76
CA PRO A 224 -18.93 -41.39 -7.76
C PRO A 224 -19.37 -39.96 -8.09
N VAL A 225 -18.73 -38.99 -7.45
CA VAL A 225 -18.83 -37.55 -7.70
C VAL A 225 -18.80 -37.30 -9.22
N PRO A 226 -19.67 -36.44 -9.79
CA PRO A 226 -19.62 -36.14 -11.21
C PRO A 226 -18.27 -35.49 -11.50
N SER A 227 -17.47 -36.16 -12.33
CA SER A 227 -16.35 -35.54 -13.04
C SER A 227 -16.91 -34.34 -13.79
N LEU A 228 -16.48 -33.14 -13.40
CA LEU A 228 -16.57 -31.95 -14.23
C LEU A 228 -15.87 -32.29 -15.56
N SER A 229 -16.67 -32.66 -16.56
CA SER A 229 -16.19 -32.71 -17.93
C SER A 229 -15.92 -31.26 -18.32
N PRO A 230 -14.69 -30.90 -18.71
CA PRO A 230 -14.39 -29.53 -19.08
C PRO A 230 -15.21 -29.20 -20.32
N THR A 231 -16.12 -28.23 -20.22
CA THR A 231 -16.53 -27.48 -21.40
C THR A 231 -15.25 -26.99 -22.07
N ALA A 232 -15.10 -27.29 -23.35
CA ALA A 232 -13.94 -26.97 -24.17
C ALA A 232 -13.73 -25.44 -24.25
N ASN A 233 -13.15 -24.85 -23.21
CA ASN A 233 -12.30 -23.69 -23.34
C ASN A 233 -10.90 -24.25 -23.59
N SER A 234 -10.37 -24.00 -24.79
CA SER A 234 -8.99 -24.31 -25.15
C SER A 234 -8.05 -23.91 -24.01
N SER A 235 -7.37 -24.89 -23.43
CA SER A 235 -6.37 -24.70 -22.40
C SER A 235 -5.26 -23.80 -22.95
N VAL A 236 -5.26 -22.50 -22.60
CA VAL A 236 -4.30 -21.48 -23.08
C VAL A 236 -2.85 -21.91 -22.82
N SER A 237 -2.09 -22.35 -23.81
CA SER A 237 -0.73 -22.89 -23.58
C SER A 237 0.19 -21.89 -22.87
N ASN A 238 1.25 -22.38 -22.21
CA ASN A 238 2.25 -21.48 -21.61
C ASN A 238 2.83 -20.51 -22.66
N GLU A 239 2.97 -20.94 -23.92
CA GLU A 239 3.42 -20.07 -25.01
C GLU A 239 2.40 -18.95 -25.31
N GLN A 240 1.10 -19.26 -25.32
CA GLN A 240 0.04 -18.26 -25.51
C GLN A 240 -0.01 -17.25 -24.36
N LEU A 241 0.12 -17.72 -23.10
CA LEU A 241 0.19 -16.83 -21.94
C LEU A 241 1.41 -15.91 -22.00
N ARG A 242 2.57 -16.44 -22.36
CA ARG A 242 3.80 -15.65 -22.52
C ARG A 242 3.67 -14.64 -23.65
N ALA A 243 3.12 -15.03 -24.79
CA ALA A 243 2.85 -14.12 -25.90
C ALA A 243 1.93 -12.97 -25.48
N LEU A 244 0.87 -13.26 -24.72
CA LEU A 244 -0.01 -12.23 -24.16
C LEU A 244 0.76 -11.28 -23.22
N CYS A 245 1.56 -11.79 -22.29
CA CYS A 245 2.35 -10.96 -21.38
C CYS A 245 3.38 -10.09 -22.12
N GLN A 246 4.03 -10.63 -23.15
CA GLN A 246 4.99 -9.90 -23.98
C GLN A 246 4.31 -8.82 -24.83
N ASP A 247 3.11 -9.10 -25.38
CA ASP A 247 2.29 -8.10 -26.05
C ASP A 247 1.91 -6.96 -25.09
N LEU A 248 1.50 -7.27 -23.86
CA LEU A 248 1.16 -6.27 -22.84
C LEU A 248 2.35 -5.40 -22.45
N GLU A 249 3.52 -6.00 -22.27
CA GLU A 249 4.78 -5.28 -22.01
C GLU A 249 5.14 -4.36 -23.16
N GLN A 250 5.09 -4.87 -24.40
CA GLN A 250 5.44 -4.10 -25.58
C GLN A 250 4.46 -2.95 -25.82
N VAL A 251 3.14 -3.19 -25.73
CA VAL A 251 2.13 -2.13 -25.92
C VAL A 251 2.26 -1.06 -24.86
N SER A 252 2.49 -1.43 -23.60
CA SER A 252 2.70 -0.46 -22.51
C SER A 252 3.97 0.38 -22.73
N THR A 253 5.03 -0.24 -23.23
CA THR A 253 6.29 0.44 -23.55
C THR A 253 6.15 1.39 -24.74
N GLU A 254 5.46 0.97 -25.80
CA GLU A 254 5.16 1.82 -26.96
C GLU A 254 4.23 2.99 -26.60
N PHE A 255 3.30 2.78 -25.67
CA PHE A 255 2.47 3.87 -25.15
C PHE A 255 3.28 4.88 -24.31
N LEU A 256 4.25 4.43 -23.50
CA LEU A 256 5.16 5.34 -22.79
C LEU A 256 5.96 6.22 -23.77
N VAL A 257 6.45 5.65 -24.88
CA VAL A 257 7.11 6.42 -25.95
C VAL A 257 6.15 7.43 -26.58
N TRP A 258 4.90 7.02 -26.81
CA TRP A 258 3.86 7.91 -27.36
C TRP A 258 3.55 9.08 -26.42
N LEU A 259 3.45 8.84 -25.09
CA LEU A 259 3.26 9.87 -24.07
C LEU A 259 4.42 10.88 -24.05
N ASP A 260 5.64 10.43 -24.31
CA ASP A 260 6.81 11.32 -24.37
C ASP A 260 6.85 12.18 -25.63
N GLN A 261 6.35 11.65 -26.75
CA GLN A 261 6.28 12.37 -28.03
C GLN A 261 5.12 13.37 -28.11
N HIS A 262 4.05 13.20 -27.31
CA HIS A 262 2.83 14.02 -27.38
C HIS A 262 2.41 14.63 -26.03
N PRO A 263 3.28 15.44 -25.38
CA PRO A 263 2.98 16.02 -24.06
C PRO A 263 1.73 16.92 -24.06
N ASP A 264 1.44 17.60 -25.17
CA ASP A 264 0.33 18.55 -25.28
C ASP A 264 -1.06 17.88 -25.23
N ARG A 265 -1.15 16.58 -25.58
CA ARG A 265 -2.42 15.83 -25.57
C ARG A 265 -2.81 15.30 -24.21
N VAL A 266 -1.83 15.14 -23.33
CA VAL A 266 -1.97 14.50 -22.02
C VAL A 266 -1.92 15.55 -20.90
N GLY A 267 -1.29 16.70 -21.17
CA GLY A 267 -1.26 17.83 -20.24
C GLY A 267 -0.68 17.44 -18.88
N GLN A 268 -1.42 17.76 -17.81
CA GLN A 268 -0.97 17.52 -16.43
C GLN A 268 -0.97 16.03 -16.02
N GLU A 269 -1.71 15.17 -16.73
CA GLU A 269 -1.81 13.74 -16.40
C GLU A 269 -0.55 12.95 -16.80
N LYS A 270 0.35 13.53 -17.61
CA LYS A 270 1.53 12.83 -18.16
C LYS A 270 2.37 12.15 -17.08
N ALA A 271 2.64 12.85 -15.98
CA ALA A 271 3.46 12.33 -14.89
C ALA A 271 2.80 11.12 -14.21
N GLY A 272 1.49 11.20 -13.99
CA GLY A 272 0.68 10.12 -13.42
C GLY A 272 0.63 8.89 -14.32
N LEU A 273 0.32 9.08 -15.60
CA LEU A 273 0.25 7.99 -16.59
C LEU A 273 1.61 7.34 -16.83
N THR A 274 2.69 8.12 -16.90
CA THR A 274 4.05 7.59 -17.04
C THR A 274 4.37 6.64 -15.88
N LYS A 275 4.01 7.03 -14.65
CA LYS A 275 4.21 6.18 -13.47
C LYS A 275 3.33 4.93 -13.50
N GLU A 276 2.06 5.08 -13.87
CA GLU A 276 1.10 3.98 -13.98
C GLU A 276 1.55 2.95 -15.02
N PHE A 277 1.84 3.38 -16.25
CA PHE A 277 2.25 2.49 -17.33
C PHE A 277 3.61 1.82 -17.08
N ARG A 278 4.58 2.49 -16.44
CA ARG A 278 5.81 1.81 -15.99
C ARG A 278 5.52 0.65 -15.04
N ARG A 279 4.59 0.85 -14.10
CA ARG A 279 4.14 -0.22 -13.19
C ARG A 279 3.44 -1.34 -13.96
N LEU A 280 2.57 -1.02 -14.92
CA LEU A 280 1.87 -2.02 -15.74
C LEU A 280 2.86 -2.84 -16.59
N THR A 281 3.86 -2.20 -17.21
CA THR A 281 4.95 -2.86 -17.95
C THR A 281 5.72 -3.83 -17.05
N SER A 282 6.12 -3.39 -15.85
CA SER A 282 6.83 -4.23 -14.88
C SER A 282 5.98 -5.44 -14.45
N GLN A 283 4.68 -5.25 -14.24
CA GLN A 283 3.76 -6.34 -13.91
C GLN A 283 3.63 -7.35 -15.06
N ALA A 284 3.53 -6.90 -16.31
CA ALA A 284 3.49 -7.77 -17.49
C ALA A 284 4.77 -8.63 -17.60
N ARG A 285 5.95 -8.00 -17.43
CA ARG A 285 7.26 -8.70 -17.44
C ARG A 285 7.34 -9.75 -16.33
N ARG A 286 6.87 -9.44 -15.12
CA ARG A 286 6.83 -10.40 -14.00
C ARG A 286 5.92 -11.59 -14.28
N LEU A 287 4.77 -11.37 -14.94
CA LEU A 287 3.86 -12.46 -15.32
C LEU A 287 4.48 -13.38 -16.39
N ASP A 288 5.19 -12.84 -17.39
CA ASP A 288 5.94 -13.67 -18.37
C ASP A 288 7.02 -14.50 -17.67
N GLN A 289 7.82 -13.89 -16.80
CA GLN A 289 8.83 -14.62 -16.03
C GLN A 289 8.22 -15.70 -15.12
N ALA A 290 7.10 -15.40 -14.45
CA ALA A 290 6.40 -16.36 -13.60
C ALA A 290 5.86 -17.56 -14.40
N ALA A 291 5.42 -17.34 -15.65
CA ALA A 291 4.95 -18.40 -16.55
C ALA A 291 6.07 -19.34 -17.02
N GLN A 292 7.32 -18.88 -17.06
CA GLN A 292 8.49 -19.70 -17.44
C GLN A 292 9.01 -20.57 -16.29
N ARG A 293 8.73 -20.20 -15.05
CA ARG A 293 9.27 -20.86 -13.86
C ARG A 293 8.44 -22.09 -13.46
N PRO A 294 9.09 -23.18 -13.01
CA PRO A 294 8.38 -24.34 -12.48
C PRO A 294 7.56 -23.97 -11.24
N MET A 295 6.55 -24.77 -10.94
CA MET A 295 5.82 -24.63 -9.67
C MET A 295 6.70 -25.09 -8.53
N CYS A 296 6.56 -24.47 -7.36
CA CYS A 296 7.31 -24.85 -6.18
C CYS A 296 6.40 -25.01 -4.96
N ALA A 297 6.65 -26.06 -4.19
CA ALA A 297 6.16 -26.20 -2.82
C ALA A 297 7.28 -25.75 -1.88
N GLY A 298 7.06 -24.71 -1.08
CA GLY A 298 8.05 -24.19 -0.15
C GLY A 298 7.81 -24.67 1.28
N VAL A 299 8.83 -25.24 1.91
CA VAL A 299 8.85 -25.55 3.33
C VAL A 299 9.42 -24.35 4.09
N PHE A 300 8.62 -23.79 4.98
CA PHE A 300 8.95 -22.58 5.72
C PHE A 300 8.51 -22.68 7.18
N GLY A 301 9.06 -21.82 8.05
CA GLY A 301 8.63 -21.74 9.45
C GLY A 301 9.77 -21.91 10.46
N PRO A 302 9.49 -21.71 11.75
CA PRO A 302 10.47 -21.65 12.83
C PRO A 302 10.99 -23.04 13.26
N SER A 303 10.26 -24.13 13.00
CA SER A 303 10.68 -25.47 13.45
C SER A 303 11.74 -26.07 12.53
N GLN A 304 13.02 -25.74 12.73
CA GLN A 304 14.13 -26.21 11.89
C GLN A 304 14.21 -27.74 11.78
N SER A 305 14.16 -28.45 12.91
CA SER A 305 14.20 -29.91 12.90
C SER A 305 13.01 -30.53 12.17
N GLY A 306 11.84 -29.87 12.22
CA GLY A 306 10.64 -30.28 11.50
C GLY A 306 10.77 -30.06 10.00
N LYS A 307 11.32 -28.90 9.57
CA LYS A 307 11.60 -28.60 8.16
C LYS A 307 12.56 -29.60 7.54
N SER A 308 13.72 -29.82 8.16
CA SER A 308 14.73 -30.74 7.63
C SER A 308 14.19 -32.17 7.51
N TYR A 309 13.39 -32.62 8.48
CA TYR A 309 12.73 -33.92 8.39
C TYR A 309 11.72 -33.95 7.23
N LEU A 310 10.82 -32.95 7.16
CA LEU A 310 9.79 -32.87 6.12
C LEU A 310 10.40 -32.85 4.70
N ILE A 311 11.45 -32.05 4.50
CA ILE A 311 12.21 -32.01 3.24
C ILE A 311 12.79 -33.39 2.92
N SER A 312 13.48 -34.00 3.88
CA SER A 312 14.10 -35.32 3.67
C SER A 312 13.08 -36.40 3.33
N ALA A 313 11.89 -36.35 3.94
CA ALA A 313 10.84 -37.33 3.75
C ALA A 313 10.07 -37.12 2.45
N LEU A 314 9.83 -35.88 2.03
CA LEU A 314 9.17 -35.57 0.75
C LEU A 314 10.10 -35.75 -0.45
N ALA A 315 11.40 -35.51 -0.29
CA ALA A 315 12.39 -35.59 -1.38
C ALA A 315 12.95 -37.00 -1.63
N ARG A 316 12.62 -38.00 -0.80
CA ARG A 316 13.11 -39.39 -0.93
C ARG A 316 11.98 -40.36 -1.26
N LYS A 317 12.29 -41.41 -2.01
CA LYS A 317 11.33 -42.49 -2.31
C LYS A 317 11.26 -43.48 -1.14
N GLY A 318 10.17 -43.44 -0.37
CA GLY A 318 9.97 -44.32 0.78
C GLY A 318 11.04 -44.15 1.87
N THR A 319 11.80 -45.20 2.14
CA THR A 319 12.88 -45.19 3.17
C THR A 319 14.30 -45.13 2.58
N ALA A 320 14.45 -44.93 1.26
CA ALA A 320 15.75 -44.83 0.61
C ALA A 320 16.52 -43.57 1.06
N PRO A 321 17.87 -43.56 1.01
CA PRO A 321 18.64 -42.33 1.25
C PRO A 321 18.33 -41.28 0.18
N LEU A 322 18.45 -40.00 0.55
CA LEU A 322 18.27 -38.88 -0.37
C LEU A 322 19.55 -38.69 -1.20
N LEU A 323 19.55 -39.28 -2.40
CA LEU A 323 20.68 -39.22 -3.32
C LEU A 323 20.58 -38.01 -4.24
N ALA A 324 21.58 -37.13 -4.17
CA ALA A 324 21.77 -35.99 -5.05
C ALA A 324 22.72 -36.37 -6.20
N ASP A 325 22.33 -36.10 -7.44
CA ASP A 325 23.13 -36.32 -8.64
C ASP A 325 23.89 -35.04 -9.05
N PHE A 326 25.22 -35.14 -9.06
CA PHE A 326 26.13 -34.08 -9.47
C PHE A 326 26.85 -34.50 -10.77
N ALA A 327 26.14 -34.43 -11.89
CA ALA A 327 26.63 -34.79 -13.23
C ALA A 327 27.17 -36.23 -13.33
N GLY A 328 26.43 -37.20 -12.78
CA GLY A 328 26.73 -38.62 -12.78
C GLY A 328 27.35 -39.14 -11.49
N GLN A 329 27.66 -38.26 -10.52
CA GLN A 329 28.14 -38.64 -9.20
C GLN A 329 27.02 -38.49 -8.17
N THR A 330 26.57 -39.62 -7.61
CA THR A 330 25.51 -39.65 -6.58
C THR A 330 26.09 -39.52 -5.17
N ILE A 331 25.61 -38.54 -4.40
CA ILE A 331 26.07 -38.24 -3.03
C ILE A 331 24.85 -38.22 -2.09
N ASP A 332 25.00 -38.74 -0.87
CA ASP A 332 23.92 -38.68 0.12
C ASP A 332 23.81 -37.26 0.69
N PHE A 333 22.72 -36.57 0.39
CA PHE A 333 22.53 -35.19 0.81
C PHE A 333 22.49 -35.05 2.33
N ILE A 334 21.84 -35.97 3.04
CA ILE A 334 21.63 -35.86 4.49
C ILE A 334 22.92 -36.18 5.24
N ARG A 335 23.66 -37.20 4.79
CA ARG A 335 24.88 -37.65 5.47
C ARG A 335 26.09 -36.79 5.12
N ASP A 336 26.26 -36.45 3.84
CA ASP A 336 27.53 -35.95 3.31
C ASP A 336 27.50 -34.44 3.01
N ILE A 337 26.32 -33.81 2.90
CA ILE A 337 26.18 -32.39 2.48
C ILE A 337 25.51 -31.53 3.55
N ASN A 338 24.42 -32.01 4.14
CA ASN A 338 23.64 -31.26 5.12
C ASN A 338 24.45 -31.07 6.43
N PRO A 339 24.53 -29.85 6.99
CA PRO A 339 25.37 -29.60 8.16
C PRO A 339 24.88 -30.33 9.43
N GLU A 340 25.79 -30.71 10.33
CA GLU A 340 25.45 -31.31 11.63
C GLU A 340 24.92 -30.26 12.63
N GLY A 341 23.83 -30.60 13.32
CA GLY A 341 23.31 -29.85 14.47
C GLY A 341 21.96 -29.20 14.20
N GLY A 342 21.01 -29.37 15.12
CA GLY A 342 19.64 -28.83 15.03
C GLY A 342 19.51 -27.30 15.17
N ARG A 343 20.55 -26.53 14.86
CA ARG A 343 20.48 -25.05 14.71
C ARG A 343 20.31 -24.71 13.22
N GLU A 344 19.86 -23.51 12.92
CA GLU A 344 19.67 -23.03 11.54
C GLU A 344 21.01 -23.01 10.80
N SER A 345 21.27 -24.07 10.04
CA SER A 345 22.56 -24.24 9.37
C SER A 345 22.62 -23.60 7.99
N THR A 346 21.51 -23.14 7.39
CA THR A 346 21.49 -22.66 5.99
C THR A 346 21.09 -21.19 5.85
N GLY A 347 21.80 -20.46 4.97
CA GLY A 347 21.58 -19.04 4.67
C GLY A 347 21.12 -18.75 3.24
N LEU A 348 20.65 -19.79 2.55
CA LEU A 348 20.23 -19.80 1.14
C LEU A 348 19.03 -20.73 0.98
N VAL A 349 18.29 -20.61 -0.13
CA VAL A 349 17.21 -21.54 -0.48
C VAL A 349 17.79 -22.79 -1.14
N THR A 350 17.37 -23.98 -0.71
CA THR A 350 17.77 -25.24 -1.37
C THR A 350 16.61 -25.77 -2.20
N ARG A 351 16.80 -25.91 -3.52
CA ARG A 351 15.80 -26.46 -4.45
C ARG A 351 16.10 -27.93 -4.73
N PHE A 352 15.15 -28.80 -4.47
CA PHE A 352 15.17 -30.21 -4.88
C PHE A 352 14.33 -30.38 -6.14
N THR A 353 14.94 -30.86 -7.22
CA THR A 353 14.29 -30.98 -8.52
C THR A 353 14.70 -32.24 -9.27
N LEU A 354 13.83 -32.75 -10.14
CA LEU A 354 14.17 -33.78 -11.13
C LEU A 354 14.77 -33.19 -12.41
N GLN A 355 14.69 -31.86 -12.59
CA GLN A 355 15.10 -31.20 -13.81
C GLN A 355 16.61 -30.90 -13.79
N THR A 356 17.33 -31.46 -14.75
CA THR A 356 18.73 -31.09 -15.00
C THR A 356 18.79 -29.80 -15.81
N THR A 357 19.37 -28.74 -15.25
CA THR A 357 19.56 -27.47 -15.98
C THR A 357 20.77 -27.59 -16.93
N PRO A 358 20.70 -27.11 -18.18
CA PRO A 358 21.86 -27.05 -19.07
C PRO A 358 22.95 -26.15 -18.46
N GLY A 359 24.17 -26.68 -18.32
CA GLY A 359 25.33 -25.96 -17.77
C GLY A 359 26.16 -26.74 -16.74
N ALA A 360 25.60 -27.79 -16.13
CA ALA A 360 26.39 -28.71 -15.30
C ALA A 360 27.38 -29.48 -16.16
N SER A 361 28.64 -29.49 -15.74
CA SER A 361 29.68 -30.35 -16.31
C SER A 361 30.29 -31.19 -15.19
N PRO A 362 30.93 -32.33 -15.49
CA PRO A 362 31.64 -33.11 -14.47
C PRO A 362 32.71 -32.30 -13.70
N ALA A 363 33.24 -31.23 -14.30
CA ALA A 363 34.21 -30.33 -13.66
C ALA A 363 33.57 -29.24 -12.77
N ALA A 364 32.29 -28.91 -12.99
CA ALA A 364 31.55 -27.93 -12.20
C ALA A 364 30.09 -28.39 -12.07
N PRO A 365 29.81 -29.41 -11.23
CA PRO A 365 28.49 -30.01 -11.18
C PRO A 365 27.54 -29.32 -10.19
N VAL A 366 28.03 -28.45 -9.30
CA VAL A 366 27.22 -27.75 -8.30
C VAL A 366 26.57 -26.52 -8.93
N GLN A 367 25.25 -26.53 -9.12
CA GLN A 367 24.50 -25.44 -9.76
C GLN A 367 23.86 -24.51 -8.73
N MET A 368 23.95 -23.21 -8.96
CA MET A 368 23.41 -22.18 -8.06
C MET A 368 22.85 -20.99 -8.81
N ARG A 369 21.78 -20.40 -8.27
CA ARG A 369 21.23 -19.10 -8.70
C ARG A 369 21.83 -18.00 -7.83
N LEU A 370 22.29 -16.93 -8.47
CA LEU A 370 22.93 -15.80 -7.78
C LEU A 370 21.92 -14.68 -7.47
N LEU A 371 22.30 -13.85 -6.51
CA LEU A 371 21.65 -12.59 -6.21
C LEU A 371 21.99 -11.55 -7.27
N THR A 372 21.04 -10.69 -7.57
CA THR A 372 21.24 -9.54 -8.46
C THR A 372 21.84 -8.36 -7.71
N GLN A 373 22.32 -7.36 -8.43
CA GLN A 373 22.81 -6.12 -7.81
C GLN A 373 21.71 -5.35 -7.05
N THR A 374 20.44 -5.43 -7.45
CA THR A 374 19.33 -4.82 -6.72
C THR A 374 18.93 -5.63 -5.49
N ASP A 375 19.07 -6.97 -5.54
CA ASP A 375 18.88 -7.82 -4.36
C ASP A 375 19.82 -7.40 -3.23
N LEU A 376 21.08 -7.09 -3.54
CA LEU A 376 22.05 -6.60 -2.55
C LEU A 376 21.56 -5.32 -1.87
N VAL A 377 21.00 -4.37 -2.64
CA VAL A 377 20.45 -3.12 -2.09
C VAL A 377 19.22 -3.38 -1.22
N LYS A 378 18.30 -4.24 -1.67
CA LYS A 378 17.09 -4.62 -0.91
C LYS A 378 17.44 -5.32 0.40
N MET A 379 18.43 -6.21 0.40
CA MET A 379 18.88 -6.89 1.62
C MET A 379 19.52 -5.94 2.62
N LEU A 380 20.44 -5.06 2.17
CA LEU A 380 21.10 -4.09 3.05
C LEU A 380 20.10 -3.06 3.58
N GLY A 381 19.19 -2.57 2.74
CA GLY A 381 18.12 -1.68 3.17
C GLY A 381 17.13 -2.37 4.12
N ASN A 382 16.73 -3.62 3.85
CA ASN A 382 15.88 -4.40 4.77
C ASN A 382 16.54 -4.55 6.14
N THR A 383 17.84 -4.90 6.15
CA THR A 383 18.64 -4.99 7.38
C THR A 383 18.66 -3.67 8.13
N TYR A 384 18.90 -2.56 7.43
CA TYR A 384 18.91 -1.24 8.06
C TYR A 384 17.56 -0.93 8.71
N TYR A 385 16.45 -0.98 7.97
CA TYR A 385 15.13 -0.61 8.49
C TYR A 385 14.51 -1.59 9.50
N ALA A 386 14.78 -2.88 9.36
CA ALA A 386 14.14 -3.91 10.17
C ALA A 386 14.94 -4.28 11.42
N ASP A 387 16.27 -4.11 11.40
CA ASP A 387 17.16 -4.54 12.48
C ASP A 387 17.80 -3.36 13.27
N CYS A 388 17.58 -2.11 12.85
CA CYS A 388 18.11 -0.91 13.53
C CYS A 388 16.99 -0.06 14.14
N ASP A 389 17.29 0.61 15.26
CA ASP A 389 16.42 1.62 15.85
C ASP A 389 16.65 2.98 15.16
N HIS A 390 15.59 3.54 14.58
CA HIS A 390 15.62 4.82 13.85
C HIS A 390 15.08 5.99 14.65
N SER A 391 14.81 5.83 15.95
CA SER A 391 14.24 6.88 16.79
C SER A 391 15.14 8.11 16.96
N ASP A 392 16.45 7.95 16.75
CA ASP A 392 17.46 8.99 16.87
C ASP A 392 18.07 9.44 15.53
N ASP A 393 17.59 8.91 14.40
CA ASP A 393 18.07 9.32 13.08
C ASP A 393 17.72 10.79 12.81
N GLN A 394 18.70 11.54 12.31
CA GLN A 394 18.42 12.89 11.82
C GLN A 394 17.61 12.82 10.51
N PRO A 395 16.58 13.66 10.36
CA PRO A 395 15.79 13.71 9.14
C PRO A 395 16.67 14.15 7.96
N LEU A 396 16.45 13.52 6.80
CA LEU A 396 17.15 13.89 5.57
C LEU A 396 16.73 15.30 5.13
N SER A 397 17.71 16.18 4.94
CA SER A 397 17.46 17.50 4.35
C SER A 397 17.29 17.38 2.83
N PRO A 398 16.20 17.91 2.24
CA PRO A 398 16.04 17.96 0.78
C PRO A 398 17.19 18.71 0.08
N ALA A 399 17.77 19.72 0.74
CA ALA A 399 18.90 20.47 0.19
C ALA A 399 20.16 19.61 0.07
N TRP A 400 20.46 18.80 1.09
CA TRP A 400 21.59 17.86 1.05
C TRP A 400 21.39 16.79 -0.03
N LEU A 401 20.16 16.30 -0.19
CA LEU A 401 19.84 15.31 -1.21
C LEU A 401 20.04 15.86 -2.62
N ASN A 402 19.61 17.10 -2.85
CA ASN A 402 19.85 17.78 -4.13
C ASN A 402 21.35 18.02 -4.36
N GLU A 403 22.11 18.45 -3.36
CA GLU A 403 23.56 18.64 -3.46
C GLU A 403 24.29 17.33 -3.79
N LEU A 404 23.89 16.21 -3.17
CA LEU A 404 24.41 14.88 -3.48
C LEU A 404 24.13 14.49 -4.94
N LEU A 405 22.90 14.68 -5.42
CA LEU A 405 22.50 14.35 -6.78
C LEU A 405 23.23 15.22 -7.82
N GLU A 406 23.34 16.53 -7.57
CA GLU A 406 24.12 17.46 -8.40
C GLU A 406 25.60 17.10 -8.43
N GLY A 407 26.17 16.66 -7.31
CA GLY A 407 27.56 16.19 -7.23
C GLY A 407 27.80 14.87 -7.97
N LEU A 408 26.79 14.00 -8.07
CA LEU A 408 26.87 12.72 -8.79
C LEU A 408 26.59 12.85 -10.29
N ALA A 409 25.82 13.84 -10.71
CA ALA A 409 25.51 14.11 -12.11
C ALA A 409 26.75 14.17 -13.05
N PRO A 410 27.86 14.88 -12.72
CA PRO A 410 29.05 14.91 -13.56
C PRO A 410 29.83 13.58 -13.60
N ALA A 411 29.62 12.68 -12.64
CA ALA A 411 30.24 11.36 -12.63
C ALA A 411 29.54 10.34 -13.55
N ALA A 412 28.31 10.66 -14.00
CA ALA A 412 27.53 9.80 -14.88
C ALA A 412 28.16 9.68 -16.28
N GLN A 413 28.43 8.44 -16.70
CA GLN A 413 28.99 8.12 -18.03
C GLN A 413 27.96 8.39 -19.14
N ALA A 414 28.38 8.49 -20.41
CA ALA A 414 27.46 8.73 -21.52
C ALA A 414 26.50 7.54 -21.80
N GLN A 415 26.95 6.32 -21.52
CA GLN A 415 26.20 5.08 -21.70
C GLN A 415 26.10 4.33 -20.36
N ALA A 416 25.19 3.36 -20.28
CA ALA A 416 25.09 2.48 -19.13
C ALA A 416 26.41 1.70 -18.91
N VAL A 417 26.82 1.58 -17.65
CA VAL A 417 28.11 0.97 -17.27
C VAL A 417 28.00 -0.56 -17.15
N ASP A 418 26.80 -1.05 -16.86
CA ASP A 418 26.47 -2.46 -16.61
C ASP A 418 24.95 -2.67 -16.84
N PRO A 419 24.36 -3.87 -16.59
CA PRO A 419 22.99 -4.15 -17.00
C PRO A 419 21.92 -3.53 -16.09
N LEU A 420 22.26 -2.69 -15.10
CA LEU A 420 21.27 -1.98 -14.27
C LEU A 420 20.42 -1.06 -15.15
N THR A 421 19.09 -1.16 -15.04
CA THR A 421 18.16 -0.31 -15.78
C THR A 421 17.44 0.69 -14.87
N ALA A 422 16.78 1.68 -15.45
CA ALA A 422 15.91 2.60 -14.71
C ALA A 422 14.75 1.85 -14.04
N ASP A 423 14.19 0.83 -14.70
CA ASP A 423 13.12 -0.02 -14.16
C ASP A 423 13.55 -0.73 -12.88
N ASP A 424 14.80 -1.21 -12.83
CA ASP A 424 15.36 -1.86 -11.64
C ASP A 424 15.42 -0.91 -10.44
N VAL A 425 15.66 0.39 -10.67
CA VAL A 425 15.66 1.41 -9.62
C VAL A 425 14.23 1.72 -9.15
N PHE A 426 13.25 1.75 -10.05
CA PHE A 426 11.85 1.86 -9.66
C PHE A 426 11.34 0.61 -8.93
N ASP A 427 11.89 -0.57 -9.23
CA ASP A 427 11.64 -1.79 -8.46
C ASP A 427 12.17 -1.70 -7.03
N LEU A 428 13.34 -1.07 -6.83
CA LEU A 428 13.83 -0.71 -5.50
C LEU A 428 12.87 0.23 -4.78
N GLN A 429 12.41 1.29 -5.45
CA GLN A 429 11.41 2.21 -4.89
C GLN A 429 10.16 1.45 -4.42
N ALA A 430 9.58 0.63 -5.30
CA ALA A 430 8.37 -0.12 -5.01
C ALA A 430 8.56 -1.08 -3.82
N TYR A 431 9.73 -1.71 -3.70
CA TYR A 431 10.06 -2.57 -2.56
C TYR A 431 10.11 -1.77 -1.25
N PHE A 432 10.86 -0.66 -1.20
CA PHE A 432 10.96 0.15 0.02
C PHE A 432 9.64 0.83 0.39
N GLU A 433 8.85 1.29 -0.58
CA GLU A 433 7.52 1.83 -0.33
C GLU A 433 6.52 0.77 0.15
N ARG A 434 6.65 -0.48 -0.32
CA ARG A 434 5.77 -1.57 0.13
C ARG A 434 6.03 -1.95 1.60
N TYR A 435 7.29 -2.22 1.93
CA TYR A 435 7.65 -2.80 3.23
C TYR A 435 8.02 -1.76 4.29
N PHE A 436 8.45 -0.55 3.90
CA PHE A 436 9.06 0.43 4.81
C PHE A 436 8.47 1.84 4.71
N LYS A 437 7.23 2.01 4.18
CA LYS A 437 6.52 3.31 4.11
C LYS A 437 6.36 4.06 5.44
N GLY A 438 6.46 3.35 6.56
CA GLY A 438 6.33 3.92 7.90
C GLY A 438 7.51 4.82 8.28
N PHE A 439 8.69 4.60 7.68
CA PHE A 439 9.91 5.32 8.02
C PHE A 439 10.00 6.67 7.30
N GLU A 440 10.39 7.72 8.03
CA GLU A 440 10.49 9.10 7.52
C GLU A 440 11.46 9.20 6.34
N ARG A 441 12.62 8.55 6.42
CA ARG A 441 13.61 8.48 5.33
C ARG A 441 13.00 7.97 4.02
N VAL A 442 12.22 6.89 4.05
CA VAL A 442 11.55 6.35 2.85
C VAL A 442 10.52 7.33 2.29
N ARG A 443 9.78 8.04 3.16
CA ARG A 443 8.82 9.06 2.75
C ARG A 443 9.50 10.24 2.06
N LEU A 444 10.65 10.69 2.55
CA LEU A 444 11.42 11.79 1.96
C LEU A 444 11.99 11.41 0.59
N LEU A 445 12.52 10.19 0.43
CA LEU A 445 13.03 9.70 -0.85
C LEU A 445 11.95 9.56 -1.94
N ARG A 446 10.67 9.50 -1.55
CA ARG A 446 9.54 9.44 -2.50
C ARG A 446 9.46 10.67 -3.41
N HIS A 447 9.92 11.83 -2.94
CA HIS A 447 9.80 13.10 -3.65
C HIS A 447 11.08 13.38 -4.46
N GLY A 448 11.06 13.07 -5.76
CA GLY A 448 12.10 13.45 -6.73
C GLY A 448 13.37 12.59 -6.76
N PHE A 449 13.80 12.00 -5.63
CA PHE A 449 15.02 11.21 -5.57
C PHE A 449 15.01 9.99 -6.49
N TRP A 450 13.95 9.18 -6.45
CA TRP A 450 13.90 7.94 -7.26
C TRP A 450 13.92 8.21 -8.77
N GLU A 451 13.33 9.31 -9.23
CA GLU A 451 13.36 9.70 -10.64
C GLU A 451 14.76 10.08 -11.11
N GLN A 452 15.48 10.89 -10.31
CA GLN A 452 16.87 11.25 -10.56
C GLN A 452 17.80 10.02 -10.43
N ALA A 453 17.61 9.20 -9.40
CA ALA A 453 18.37 7.98 -9.18
C ALA A 453 18.19 6.98 -10.33
N ALA A 454 16.98 6.84 -10.89
CA ALA A 454 16.71 5.98 -12.03
C ALA A 454 17.45 6.43 -13.31
N GLN A 455 17.68 7.74 -13.47
CA GLN A 455 18.46 8.29 -14.59
C GLN A 455 19.98 8.15 -14.37
N LEU A 456 20.44 8.34 -13.13
CA LEU A 456 21.87 8.35 -12.80
C LEU A 456 22.44 6.95 -12.56
N ALA A 457 21.77 6.10 -11.78
CA ALA A 457 22.34 4.83 -11.29
C ALA A 457 22.90 3.91 -12.39
N PRO A 458 22.20 3.70 -13.54
CA PRO A 458 22.72 2.90 -14.67
C PRO A 458 24.04 3.43 -15.26
N ARG A 459 24.26 4.74 -15.15
CA ARG A 459 25.39 5.47 -15.76
C ARG A 459 26.52 5.74 -14.76
N LEU A 460 26.33 5.45 -13.48
CA LEU A 460 27.35 5.63 -12.45
C LEU A 460 28.24 4.39 -12.32
N ARG A 461 29.52 4.61 -12.03
CA ARG A 461 30.45 3.54 -11.62
C ARG A 461 30.15 3.12 -10.18
N ILE A 462 30.60 1.93 -9.78
CA ILE A 462 30.26 1.34 -8.48
C ILE A 462 30.56 2.22 -7.26
N GLN A 463 31.67 2.98 -7.27
CA GLN A 463 32.03 3.87 -6.15
C GLN A 463 30.98 4.97 -5.93
N ASP A 464 30.48 5.55 -7.02
CA ASP A 464 29.49 6.63 -6.96
C ASP A 464 28.07 6.08 -6.82
N ARG A 465 27.79 4.91 -7.39
CA ARG A 465 26.53 4.19 -7.16
C ARG A 465 26.37 3.76 -5.69
N ALA A 466 27.45 3.34 -5.03
CA ALA A 466 27.43 3.01 -3.61
C ALA A 466 27.11 4.25 -2.73
N LYS A 467 27.50 5.46 -3.16
CA LYS A 467 27.07 6.71 -2.50
C LYS A 467 25.59 7.00 -2.76
N LEU A 468 25.14 6.84 -4.01
CA LEU A 468 23.74 7.05 -4.37
C LEU A 468 22.78 6.14 -3.57
N PHE A 469 23.08 4.83 -3.50
CA PHE A 469 22.28 3.89 -2.71
C PHE A 469 22.60 3.94 -1.22
N GLY A 470 23.74 4.51 -0.81
CA GLY A 470 24.11 4.76 0.58
C GLY A 470 23.05 5.52 1.37
N VAL A 471 22.36 6.45 0.69
CA VAL A 471 21.23 7.22 1.22
C VAL A 471 20.12 6.32 1.79
N ILE A 472 19.92 5.13 1.21
CA ILE A 472 18.87 4.19 1.64
C ILE A 472 19.18 3.65 3.04
N TRP A 473 20.45 3.41 3.37
CA TRP A 473 20.88 2.83 4.64
C TRP A 473 21.69 3.81 5.52
N GLY A 474 21.41 5.10 5.43
CA GLY A 474 21.99 6.10 6.32
C GLY A 474 23.49 6.34 6.15
N ASP A 475 24.04 6.06 4.95
CA ASP A 475 25.48 6.17 4.64
C ASP A 475 26.39 5.37 5.58
N VAL A 476 25.88 4.25 6.11
CA VAL A 476 26.67 3.31 6.90
C VAL A 476 27.80 2.73 6.05
N THR A 477 29.04 3.16 6.33
CA THR A 477 30.25 2.81 5.56
C THR A 477 30.44 1.31 5.39
N ALA A 478 30.17 0.51 6.43
CA ALA A 478 30.32 -0.95 6.38
C ALA A 478 29.38 -1.60 5.35
N PHE A 479 28.15 -1.10 5.22
CA PHE A 479 27.18 -1.60 4.24
C PHE A 479 27.57 -1.21 2.82
N SER A 480 28.01 0.04 2.62
CA SER A 480 28.49 0.49 1.31
C SER A 480 29.74 -0.29 0.87
N GLN A 481 30.68 -0.59 1.78
CA GLN A 481 31.84 -1.44 1.49
C GLN A 481 31.45 -2.88 1.16
N LEU A 482 30.51 -3.46 1.90
CA LEU A 482 30.01 -4.82 1.62
C LEU A 482 29.31 -4.88 0.25
N TYR A 483 28.48 -3.89 -0.07
CA TYR A 483 27.82 -3.76 -1.38
C TYR A 483 28.85 -3.75 -2.52
N MET A 484 29.88 -2.91 -2.43
CA MET A 484 30.93 -2.83 -3.45
C MET A 484 31.70 -4.15 -3.63
N ARG A 485 32.01 -4.86 -2.53
CA ARG A 485 32.69 -6.16 -2.59
C ARG A 485 31.86 -7.21 -3.31
N LEU A 486 30.60 -7.40 -2.89
CA LEU A 486 29.69 -8.36 -3.49
C LEU A 486 29.40 -8.01 -4.96
N TYR A 487 29.25 -6.72 -5.27
CA TYR A 487 29.13 -6.25 -6.65
C TYR A 487 30.33 -6.64 -7.51
N THR A 488 31.56 -6.53 -6.99
CA THR A 488 32.76 -6.93 -7.73
C THR A 488 32.75 -8.42 -8.09
N GLY A 489 32.24 -9.26 -7.18
CA GLY A 489 32.03 -10.69 -7.47
C GLY A 489 31.03 -10.94 -8.60
N LEU A 490 29.89 -10.22 -8.59
CA LEU A 490 28.90 -10.29 -9.67
C LEU A 490 29.45 -9.75 -11.01
N GLN A 491 30.24 -8.67 -10.96
CA GLN A 491 30.89 -8.10 -12.13
C GLN A 491 31.89 -9.09 -12.75
N GLY A 492 32.65 -9.83 -11.94
CA GLY A 492 33.55 -10.88 -12.40
C GLY A 492 32.84 -12.04 -13.12
N LEU A 493 31.57 -12.27 -12.81
CA LEU A 493 30.69 -13.23 -13.51
C LEU A 493 29.92 -12.60 -14.68
N ASN A 494 30.22 -11.34 -15.02
CA ASN A 494 29.48 -10.56 -15.99
C ASN A 494 27.96 -10.62 -15.73
N PHE A 495 27.58 -10.50 -14.45
CA PHE A 495 26.21 -10.48 -13.95
C PHE A 495 25.35 -11.68 -14.37
N ALA A 496 25.94 -12.87 -14.51
CA ALA A 496 25.19 -14.09 -14.79
C ALA A 496 24.17 -14.39 -13.68
N SER A 497 22.94 -14.75 -14.05
CA SER A 497 21.89 -15.16 -13.11
C SER A 497 22.19 -16.47 -12.40
N ASP A 498 22.91 -17.35 -13.08
CA ASP A 498 23.22 -18.70 -12.66
C ASP A 498 24.72 -18.97 -12.85
N ALA A 499 25.28 -19.74 -11.92
CA ALA A 499 26.66 -20.16 -11.93
C ALA A 499 26.81 -21.63 -11.51
N CYS A 500 27.95 -22.22 -11.87
CA CYS A 500 28.35 -23.55 -11.50
C CYS A 500 29.69 -23.52 -10.74
N ALA A 501 29.87 -24.43 -9.79
CA ALA A 501 31.09 -24.64 -9.03
C ALA A 501 31.48 -26.12 -8.98
N GLY A 502 32.73 -26.41 -8.62
CA GLY A 502 33.19 -27.78 -8.35
C GLY A 502 32.60 -28.34 -7.06
N LEU A 503 32.72 -29.67 -6.86
CA LEU A 503 32.21 -30.37 -5.68
C LEU A 503 32.86 -29.92 -4.36
N GLU A 504 34.05 -29.33 -4.44
CA GLU A 504 34.74 -28.71 -3.30
C GLU A 504 33.94 -27.56 -2.66
N ALA A 505 32.90 -27.06 -3.34
CA ALA A 505 31.98 -26.07 -2.77
C ALA A 505 31.05 -26.68 -1.70
N LEU A 506 30.74 -27.98 -1.79
CA LEU A 506 29.87 -28.69 -0.86
C LEU A 506 30.63 -29.65 0.06
N LEU A 507 31.78 -30.17 -0.38
CA LEU A 507 32.58 -31.15 0.34
C LEU A 507 33.97 -30.60 0.70
N PRO A 508 34.48 -30.86 1.92
CA PRO A 508 33.82 -31.58 3.03
C PRO A 508 32.70 -30.74 3.68
N ARG A 509 31.74 -31.40 4.33
CA ARG A 509 30.52 -30.77 4.88
C ARG A 509 30.81 -29.59 5.82
N GLU A 510 31.93 -29.62 6.55
CA GLU A 510 32.34 -28.58 7.50
C GLU A 510 32.72 -27.25 6.84
N GLN A 511 33.02 -27.28 5.53
CA GLN A 511 33.36 -26.09 4.75
C GLN A 511 32.29 -25.75 3.71
N SER A 512 31.16 -26.45 3.71
CA SER A 512 30.11 -26.31 2.71
C SER A 512 29.57 -24.88 2.65
N ILE A 513 29.32 -24.39 1.44
CA ILE A 513 28.62 -23.11 1.21
C ILE A 513 27.17 -23.12 1.71
N ILE A 514 26.61 -24.30 2.02
CA ILE A 514 25.31 -24.44 2.65
C ILE A 514 25.37 -24.00 4.11
N ASP A 515 26.51 -24.19 4.80
CA ASP A 515 26.67 -23.83 6.21
C ASP A 515 26.80 -22.30 6.40
N VAL A 516 25.90 -21.71 7.17
CA VAL A 516 25.93 -20.29 7.59
C VAL A 516 27.25 -19.90 8.26
N GLN A 517 27.98 -20.84 8.87
CA GLN A 517 29.29 -20.56 9.47
C GLN A 517 30.33 -20.13 8.42
N THR A 518 30.13 -20.51 7.15
CA THR A 518 30.98 -20.07 6.04
C THR A 518 30.90 -18.55 5.80
N LEU A 519 29.87 -17.87 6.34
CA LEU A 519 29.77 -16.40 6.33
C LEU A 519 30.67 -15.71 7.36
N LYS A 520 31.34 -16.43 8.28
CA LYS A 520 32.20 -15.87 9.35
C LYS A 520 33.36 -14.97 8.86
N GLY A 521 33.71 -15.05 7.57
CA GLY A 521 34.74 -14.23 6.93
C GLY A 521 34.20 -13.07 6.07
N LEU A 522 32.91 -12.77 6.14
CA LEU A 522 32.28 -11.76 5.28
C LEU A 522 32.74 -10.36 5.67
N GLY A 523 33.35 -9.64 4.71
CA GLY A 523 33.89 -8.28 4.92
C GLY A 523 35.40 -8.23 5.21
N THR A 524 36.01 -9.32 5.67
CA THR A 524 37.48 -9.41 5.87
C THR A 524 38.19 -10.15 4.74
N GLY A 525 37.47 -10.94 3.95
CA GLY A 525 38.03 -11.75 2.86
C GLY A 525 38.78 -13.00 3.35
N GLY A 526 38.62 -13.36 4.63
CA GLY A 526 39.23 -14.56 5.20
C GLY A 526 38.49 -15.83 4.79
N GLY A 527 39.25 -16.89 4.47
CA GLY A 527 38.73 -18.22 4.13
C GLY A 527 39.37 -18.82 2.88
N GLY A 528 39.03 -20.07 2.55
CA GLY A 528 39.40 -20.68 1.27
C GLY A 528 38.73 -19.96 0.09
N THR A 529 39.24 -20.16 -1.13
CA THR A 529 38.65 -19.60 -2.36
C THR A 529 37.87 -20.66 -3.13
N LEU A 530 36.88 -20.21 -3.90
CA LEU A 530 36.10 -21.03 -4.82
C LEU A 530 36.07 -20.37 -6.19
N THR A 531 36.13 -21.20 -7.24
CA THR A 531 35.99 -20.74 -8.62
C THR A 531 34.57 -20.98 -9.08
N LEU A 532 33.91 -19.90 -9.52
CA LEU A 532 32.57 -19.93 -10.09
C LEU A 532 32.67 -19.75 -11.61
N THR A 533 31.85 -20.48 -12.34
CA THR A 533 31.67 -20.32 -13.79
C THR A 533 30.22 -19.94 -14.07
N GLY A 534 29.97 -18.73 -14.58
CA GLY A 534 28.65 -18.28 -15.00
C GLY A 534 28.15 -19.05 -16.23
N VAL A 535 26.83 -19.10 -16.43
CA VAL A 535 26.22 -19.70 -17.64
C VAL A 535 26.66 -19.04 -18.96
N ASN A 536 27.12 -17.80 -18.89
CA ASN A 536 27.73 -17.05 -20.00
C ASN A 536 29.21 -17.44 -20.27
N GLY A 537 29.77 -18.36 -19.50
CA GLY A 537 31.16 -18.82 -19.59
C GLY A 537 32.18 -17.98 -18.80
N ALA A 538 31.76 -16.87 -18.16
CA ALA A 538 32.64 -16.04 -17.35
C ALA A 538 33.12 -16.80 -16.11
N ARG A 539 34.38 -16.63 -15.70
CA ARG A 539 34.96 -17.30 -14.54
C ARG A 539 35.54 -16.29 -13.56
N VAL A 540 35.23 -16.48 -12.28
CA VAL A 540 35.78 -15.67 -11.18
C VAL A 540 36.19 -16.56 -10.02
N THR A 541 37.28 -16.21 -9.34
CA THR A 541 37.69 -16.86 -8.10
C THR A 541 37.45 -15.88 -6.94
N LEU A 542 36.61 -16.29 -5.99
CA LEU A 542 36.19 -15.47 -4.86
C LEU A 542 36.39 -16.19 -3.53
N PRO A 543 36.51 -15.47 -2.40
CA PRO A 543 36.45 -16.08 -1.08
C PRO A 543 35.14 -16.86 -0.87
N ARG A 544 35.21 -18.00 -0.18
CA ARG A 544 34.03 -18.84 0.13
C ARG A 544 32.91 -18.07 0.83
N SER A 545 33.26 -17.13 1.71
CA SER A 545 32.29 -16.28 2.41
C SER A 545 31.51 -15.37 1.46
N GLU A 546 32.18 -14.79 0.46
CA GLU A 546 31.54 -13.95 -0.56
C GLU A 546 30.70 -14.78 -1.53
N VAL A 547 31.17 -15.97 -1.93
CA VAL A 547 30.37 -16.92 -2.71
C VAL A 547 29.09 -17.28 -1.96
N THR A 548 29.20 -17.67 -0.68
CA THR A 548 28.06 -18.00 0.17
C THR A 548 27.09 -16.82 0.33
N ALA A 549 27.62 -15.59 0.39
CA ALA A 549 26.81 -14.39 0.45
C ALA A 549 26.05 -14.13 -0.87
N LEU A 550 26.66 -14.37 -2.04
CA LEU A 550 26.08 -14.13 -3.36
C LEU A 550 25.04 -15.16 -3.82
N ILE A 551 25.01 -16.36 -3.23
CA ILE A 551 24.06 -17.41 -3.63
C ILE A 551 22.67 -17.13 -3.09
N ALA A 552 21.67 -17.08 -3.97
CA ALA A 552 20.26 -17.03 -3.60
C ALA A 552 19.67 -18.45 -3.43
N GLU A 553 19.99 -19.33 -4.37
CA GLU A 553 19.45 -20.69 -4.46
C GLU A 553 20.55 -21.69 -4.79
N LEU A 554 20.54 -22.85 -4.13
CA LEU A 554 21.33 -24.01 -4.52
C LEU A 554 20.42 -25.08 -5.11
N ARG A 555 20.76 -25.63 -6.28
CA ARG A 555 19.97 -26.68 -6.93
C ARG A 555 20.55 -28.05 -6.65
N ILE A 556 19.72 -28.92 -6.10
CA ILE A 556 20.00 -30.33 -5.81
C ILE A 556 19.13 -31.18 -6.74
N VAL A 557 19.77 -31.80 -7.73
CA VAL A 557 19.08 -32.72 -8.63
C VAL A 557 18.92 -34.07 -7.91
N ILE A 558 17.69 -34.52 -7.70
CA ILE A 558 17.41 -35.81 -7.07
C ILE A 558 17.36 -36.93 -8.12
N SER A 559 17.98 -38.08 -7.82
CA SER A 559 18.10 -39.17 -8.81
C SER A 559 16.82 -40.00 -8.97
N GLU A 560 16.00 -40.08 -7.92
CA GLU A 560 14.77 -40.88 -7.92
C GLU A 560 13.54 -39.98 -7.75
N GLN A 561 12.49 -40.26 -8.53
CA GLN A 561 11.19 -39.60 -8.39
C GLN A 561 10.47 -40.10 -7.12
N PRO A 562 10.25 -39.24 -6.09
CA PRO A 562 9.60 -39.65 -4.84
C PRO A 562 8.07 -39.74 -5.00
N TRP A 563 7.48 -38.73 -5.63
CA TRP A 563 6.04 -38.60 -5.87
C TRP A 563 5.77 -38.22 -7.33
N ASP A 564 4.56 -38.48 -7.80
CA ASP A 564 4.09 -38.14 -9.15
C ASP A 564 4.19 -36.65 -9.45
N PHE A 565 3.82 -35.79 -8.49
CA PHE A 565 3.83 -34.34 -8.65
C PHE A 565 5.22 -33.71 -8.85
N PHE A 566 6.32 -34.41 -8.54
CA PHE A 566 7.68 -33.92 -8.79
C PHE A 566 8.03 -33.77 -10.29
N GLN A 567 7.19 -34.31 -11.19
CA GLN A 567 7.32 -34.08 -12.64
C GLN A 567 7.09 -32.62 -13.04
N HIS A 568 6.36 -31.86 -12.22
CA HIS A 568 5.96 -30.49 -12.54
C HIS A 568 6.17 -29.50 -11.39
N THR A 569 6.45 -30.00 -10.17
CA THR A 569 6.61 -29.19 -8.96
C THR A 569 7.93 -29.52 -8.27
N ASP A 570 8.74 -28.50 -8.02
CA ASP A 570 9.96 -28.60 -7.24
C ASP A 570 9.67 -28.39 -5.75
N LEU A 571 10.58 -28.87 -4.89
CA LEU A 571 10.52 -28.65 -3.44
C LEU A 571 11.58 -27.64 -3.02
N LEU A 572 11.19 -26.58 -2.32
CA LEU A 572 12.08 -25.55 -1.80
C LEU A 572 12.21 -25.66 -0.28
N ASP A 573 13.44 -25.73 0.21
CA ASP A 573 13.77 -25.56 1.62
C ASP A 573 14.20 -24.12 1.87
N PHE A 574 13.37 -23.36 2.60
CA PHE A 574 13.70 -21.99 2.98
C PHE A 574 14.49 -21.97 4.31
N PRO A 575 15.46 -21.06 4.44
CA PRO A 575 16.14 -20.86 5.70
C PRO A 575 15.15 -20.46 6.80
N GLY A 576 15.45 -20.86 8.05
CA GLY A 576 14.61 -20.56 9.21
C GLY A 576 14.42 -19.05 9.42
N ALA A 577 13.19 -18.64 9.73
CA ALA A 577 12.88 -17.24 9.99
C ALA A 577 13.56 -16.78 11.29
N ARG A 578 14.21 -15.61 11.26
CA ARG A 578 14.99 -15.07 12.38
C ARG A 578 14.30 -13.90 13.05
N SER A 579 14.43 -13.81 14.37
CA SER A 579 14.06 -12.62 15.13
C SER A 579 14.93 -11.43 14.71
N ARG A 580 14.33 -10.24 14.66
CA ARG A 580 15.03 -8.99 14.33
C ARG A 580 15.82 -8.48 15.53
N GLU A 581 17.01 -7.96 15.26
CA GLU A 581 17.76 -7.20 16.24
C GLU A 581 17.14 -5.80 16.36
N GLN A 582 17.19 -5.15 17.52
CA GLN A 582 16.77 -3.74 17.68
C GLN A 582 17.99 -2.92 18.05
N VAL A 583 18.92 -2.81 17.10
CA VAL A 583 20.24 -2.21 17.34
C VAL A 583 20.10 -0.69 17.45
N LYS A 584 20.40 -0.14 18.64
CA LYS A 584 20.34 1.32 18.89
C LYS A 584 21.54 2.10 18.35
N ASP A 585 22.74 1.57 18.52
CA ASP A 585 23.98 2.19 18.05
C ASP A 585 24.67 1.25 17.05
N LEU A 586 24.30 1.43 15.78
CA LEU A 586 24.80 0.60 14.69
C LEU A 586 26.32 0.74 14.48
N PRO A 587 26.93 1.94 14.48
CA PRO A 587 28.38 2.09 14.40
C PRO A 587 29.15 1.31 15.49
N THR A 588 28.71 1.36 16.75
CA THR A 588 29.36 0.63 17.84
C THR A 588 29.11 -0.88 17.72
N PHE A 589 27.89 -1.29 17.37
CA PHE A 589 27.55 -2.70 17.18
C PHE A 589 28.39 -3.37 16.08
N LEU A 590 28.63 -2.66 14.97
CA LEU A 590 29.44 -3.15 13.86
C LEU A 590 30.94 -3.33 14.19
N GLN A 591 31.42 -2.79 15.32
CA GLN A 591 32.78 -3.05 15.80
C GLN A 591 32.92 -4.43 16.47
N SER A 592 31.80 -5.05 16.86
CA SER A 592 31.84 -6.39 17.43
C SER A 592 32.12 -7.45 16.35
N ASN A 593 32.85 -8.50 16.74
CA ASN A 593 33.10 -9.63 15.85
C ASN A 593 31.76 -10.25 15.41
N ASP A 594 31.64 -10.62 14.15
CA ASP A 594 30.47 -11.30 13.57
C ASP A 594 29.16 -10.46 13.50
N ALA A 595 29.18 -9.16 13.83
CA ALA A 595 27.97 -8.32 13.74
C ALA A 595 27.49 -8.12 12.29
N LEU A 596 28.40 -7.73 11.39
CA LEU A 596 28.06 -7.41 10.00
C LEU A 596 27.44 -8.63 9.28
N GLN A 597 28.05 -9.80 9.42
CA GLN A 597 27.52 -11.04 8.83
C GLN A 597 26.20 -11.47 9.46
N GLY A 598 26.01 -11.27 10.77
CA GLY A 598 24.76 -11.59 11.46
C GLY A 598 23.61 -10.73 10.95
N LEU A 599 23.86 -9.43 10.77
CA LEU A 599 22.92 -8.47 10.18
C LEU A 599 22.62 -8.81 8.72
N PHE A 600 23.65 -9.01 7.89
CA PHE A 600 23.49 -9.38 6.49
C PHE A 600 22.68 -10.68 6.33
N LEU A 601 22.96 -11.71 7.15
CA LEU A 601 22.24 -12.97 7.11
C LEU A 601 20.75 -12.81 7.44
N ARG A 602 20.39 -11.97 8.43
CA ARG A 602 18.98 -11.69 8.74
C ARG A 602 18.26 -11.00 7.58
N GLY A 603 18.88 -9.96 7.02
CA GLY A 603 18.36 -9.29 5.83
C GLY A 603 18.21 -10.22 4.63
N LYS A 604 19.19 -11.11 4.41
CA LYS A 604 19.17 -12.10 3.34
C LYS A 604 18.04 -13.11 3.51
N VAL A 605 17.88 -13.71 4.69
CA VAL A 605 16.82 -14.68 4.97
C VAL A 605 15.43 -14.08 4.74
N ALA A 606 15.21 -12.87 5.24
CA ALA A 606 13.93 -12.17 5.05
C ALA A 606 13.68 -11.85 3.57
N TYR A 607 14.68 -11.27 2.89
CA TYR A 607 14.56 -10.89 1.48
C TYR A 607 14.35 -12.11 0.57
N LEU A 608 15.01 -13.24 0.82
CA LEU A 608 14.82 -14.44 0.01
C LEU A 608 13.36 -14.89 0.03
N PHE A 609 12.69 -14.84 1.18
CA PHE A 609 11.26 -15.15 1.23
C PHE A 609 10.43 -14.16 0.37
N ASP A 610 10.67 -12.86 0.54
CA ASP A 610 9.99 -11.80 -0.22
C ASP A 610 10.22 -11.94 -1.74
N ARG A 611 11.44 -12.30 -2.14
CA ARG A 611 11.83 -12.51 -3.53
C ARG A 611 11.00 -13.63 -4.17
N TYR A 612 10.88 -14.79 -3.53
CA TYR A 612 10.13 -15.92 -4.10
C TYR A 612 8.62 -15.67 -4.11
N CYS A 613 8.11 -14.90 -3.15
CA CYS A 613 6.72 -14.43 -3.16
C CYS A 613 6.47 -13.47 -4.34
N ALA A 614 7.36 -12.48 -4.54
CA ALA A 614 7.27 -11.52 -5.64
C ALA A 614 7.44 -12.17 -7.02
N GLU A 615 8.25 -13.22 -7.10
CA GLU A 615 8.50 -14.01 -8.31
C GLU A 615 7.37 -15.00 -8.66
N GLN A 616 6.35 -15.14 -7.80
CA GLN A 616 5.20 -16.07 -7.95
C GLN A 616 5.62 -17.53 -8.24
N GLU A 617 6.77 -17.96 -7.70
CA GLU A 617 7.22 -19.36 -7.77
C GLU A 617 6.56 -20.23 -6.69
N LEU A 618 6.28 -19.63 -5.53
CA LEU A 618 5.73 -20.31 -4.37
C LEU A 618 4.22 -20.56 -4.54
N THR A 619 3.89 -21.72 -5.13
CA THR A 619 2.50 -22.14 -5.38
C THR A 619 1.82 -22.73 -4.16
N SER A 620 2.58 -23.29 -3.21
CA SER A 620 2.07 -23.84 -1.96
C SER A 620 3.10 -23.67 -0.85
N MET A 621 2.63 -23.42 0.37
CA MET A 621 3.49 -23.20 1.53
C MET A 621 3.21 -24.25 2.61
N LEU A 622 4.24 -25.00 2.97
CA LEU A 622 4.25 -25.94 4.09
C LEU A 622 4.86 -25.24 5.31
N LEU A 623 4.01 -24.72 6.19
CA LEU A 623 4.40 -23.93 7.35
C LEU A 623 4.63 -24.83 8.58
N CYS A 624 5.89 -25.08 8.91
CA CYS A 624 6.32 -25.96 10.01
C CYS A 624 6.40 -25.25 11.36
N ILE A 625 5.48 -25.57 12.27
CA ILE A 625 5.36 -24.95 13.61
C ILE A 625 5.57 -25.99 14.72
N GLY A 626 6.50 -25.72 15.64
CA GLY A 626 6.80 -26.57 16.81
C GLY A 626 5.94 -26.23 18.04
N PRO A 627 6.00 -27.02 19.14
CA PRO A 627 5.09 -26.92 20.31
C PRO A 627 5.33 -25.77 21.29
N SER A 628 6.39 -24.98 21.11
CA SER A 628 6.72 -23.85 21.99
C SER A 628 6.09 -22.54 21.52
N ASN A 629 6.10 -21.51 22.39
CA ASN A 629 5.84 -20.15 21.92
C ASN A 629 6.87 -19.77 20.86
N GLN A 630 6.40 -19.23 19.74
CA GLN A 630 7.27 -18.88 18.63
C GLN A 630 7.99 -17.57 18.94
N GLU A 631 9.32 -17.56 18.80
CA GLU A 631 10.16 -16.39 19.12
C GLU A 631 10.15 -15.33 18.00
N VAL A 632 9.75 -15.72 16.78
CA VAL A 632 9.85 -14.90 15.57
C VAL A 632 8.62 -14.01 15.42
N LYS A 633 8.69 -12.77 15.91
CA LYS A 633 7.57 -11.81 15.89
C LYS A 633 7.11 -11.37 14.50
N THR A 634 7.98 -11.45 13.49
CA THR A 634 7.68 -10.99 12.12
C THR A 634 6.96 -12.04 11.26
N LEU A 635 6.91 -13.31 11.72
CA LEU A 635 6.35 -14.40 10.95
C LEU A 635 4.83 -14.24 10.64
N PRO A 636 3.98 -13.73 11.57
CA PRO A 636 2.57 -13.52 11.28
C PRO A 636 2.31 -12.59 10.09
N GLU A 637 3.02 -11.47 10.03
CA GLU A 637 2.92 -10.49 8.95
C GLU A 637 3.38 -11.09 7.61
N MET A 638 4.53 -11.78 7.60
CA MET A 638 5.04 -12.44 6.38
C MET A 638 4.06 -13.46 5.79
N VAL A 639 3.45 -14.29 6.65
CA VAL A 639 2.46 -15.29 6.21
C VAL A 639 1.18 -14.60 5.73
N TYR A 640 0.73 -13.55 6.41
CA TYR A 640 -0.45 -12.79 6.00
C TYR A 640 -0.25 -12.10 4.65
N ASP A 641 0.89 -11.45 4.42
CA ASP A 641 1.22 -10.82 3.14
C ASP A 641 1.22 -11.84 1.99
N TRP A 642 1.74 -13.05 2.24
CA TRP A 642 1.67 -14.13 1.27
C TRP A 642 0.22 -14.56 1.01
N ILE A 643 -0.60 -14.75 2.06
CA ILE A 643 -2.03 -15.09 1.93
C ILE A 643 -2.77 -14.04 1.10
N VAL A 644 -2.58 -12.75 1.40
CA VAL A 644 -3.19 -11.63 0.67
C VAL A 644 -2.77 -11.66 -0.80
N SER A 645 -1.50 -11.93 -1.09
CA SER A 645 -0.97 -11.96 -2.45
C SER A 645 -1.46 -13.16 -3.28
N THR A 646 -1.74 -14.29 -2.63
CA THR A 646 -2.08 -15.56 -3.30
C THR A 646 -3.58 -15.84 -3.33
N HIS A 647 -4.27 -15.70 -2.20
CA HIS A 647 -5.69 -16.04 -2.02
C HIS A 647 -6.58 -14.79 -1.89
N GLY A 648 -6.02 -13.65 -1.44
CA GLY A 648 -6.75 -12.39 -1.27
C GLY A 648 -6.93 -11.97 0.19
N ALA A 649 -7.25 -10.70 0.39
CA ALA A 649 -7.37 -10.09 1.71
C ALA A 649 -8.69 -10.47 2.41
N THR A 650 -9.74 -10.76 1.64
CA THR A 650 -11.09 -11.03 2.15
C THR A 650 -11.45 -12.51 2.13
N PRO A 651 -12.28 -13.00 3.07
CA PRO A 651 -12.74 -14.40 3.08
C PRO A 651 -13.41 -14.83 1.78
N GLU A 652 -14.13 -13.93 1.10
CA GLU A 652 -14.83 -14.20 -0.16
C GLU A 652 -13.84 -14.43 -1.31
N GLN A 653 -12.74 -13.67 -1.36
CA GLN A 653 -11.67 -13.89 -2.33
C GLN A 653 -10.96 -15.22 -2.06
N ARG A 654 -10.68 -15.52 -0.79
CA ARG A 654 -10.01 -16.77 -0.40
C ARG A 654 -10.86 -18.01 -0.73
N ALA A 655 -12.18 -17.92 -0.63
CA ALA A 655 -13.09 -19.00 -0.97
C ALA A 655 -13.10 -19.39 -2.47
N GLN A 656 -12.63 -18.50 -3.36
CA GLN A 656 -12.61 -18.74 -4.82
C GLN A 656 -11.42 -19.61 -5.26
N GLN A 657 -10.46 -19.87 -4.38
CA GLN A 657 -9.23 -20.61 -4.71
C GLN A 657 -8.99 -21.73 -3.70
N PRO A 658 -8.34 -22.83 -4.13
CA PRO A 658 -8.01 -23.92 -3.21
C PRO A 658 -6.93 -23.47 -2.21
N THR A 659 -7.07 -23.88 -0.96
CA THR A 659 -6.17 -23.48 0.13
C THR A 659 -4.76 -24.03 -0.06
N ALA A 660 -3.82 -23.18 -0.45
CA ALA A 660 -2.42 -23.52 -0.69
C ALA A 660 -1.50 -23.34 0.54
N LEU A 661 -2.05 -22.88 1.67
CA LEU A 661 -1.36 -22.83 2.96
C LEU A 661 -1.58 -24.13 3.73
N PHE A 662 -0.51 -24.83 4.09
CA PHE A 662 -0.55 -26.04 4.92
C PHE A 662 0.11 -25.76 6.26
N LEU A 663 -0.65 -25.86 7.35
CA LEU A 663 -0.08 -25.75 8.70
C LEU A 663 0.42 -27.13 9.14
N VAL A 664 1.73 -27.30 9.24
CA VAL A 664 2.39 -28.55 9.64
C VAL A 664 2.84 -28.44 11.09
N LEU A 665 2.09 -29.09 11.99
CA LEU A 665 2.37 -29.12 13.42
C LEU A 665 3.40 -30.22 13.72
N THR A 666 4.66 -29.81 13.87
CA THR A 666 5.80 -30.74 14.00
C THR A 666 6.04 -31.16 15.44
N LYS A 667 6.80 -32.24 15.64
CA LYS A 667 7.13 -32.83 16.96
C LYS A 667 5.89 -33.34 17.71
N PHE A 668 4.97 -33.97 16.98
CA PHE A 668 3.73 -34.50 17.53
C PHE A 668 3.95 -35.55 18.63
N ASP A 669 5.05 -36.30 18.57
CA ASP A 669 5.50 -37.24 19.61
C ASP A 669 5.77 -36.59 20.96
N MET A 670 6.26 -35.35 20.99
CA MET A 670 6.54 -34.63 22.24
C MET A 670 5.25 -34.24 23.01
N GLU A 671 4.09 -34.25 22.36
CA GLU A 671 2.80 -33.96 23.02
C GLU A 671 2.41 -35.03 24.04
N PHE A 672 3.07 -36.19 24.01
CA PHE A 672 2.81 -37.34 24.88
C PHE A 672 3.84 -37.50 26.00
N GLU A 673 4.88 -36.65 26.05
CA GLU A 673 5.85 -36.61 27.15
C GLU A 673 5.22 -35.96 28.38
N GLU A 674 5.42 -36.55 29.57
CA GLU A 674 4.90 -36.01 30.83
C GLU A 674 5.79 -34.87 31.34
N LYS A 675 5.25 -33.64 31.34
CA LYS A 675 5.90 -32.49 31.99
C LYS A 675 5.40 -32.30 33.42
N ALA A 676 6.28 -31.91 34.34
CA ALA A 676 5.92 -31.61 35.72
C ALA A 676 4.91 -30.44 35.77
N GLY A 677 3.69 -30.69 36.24
CA GLY A 677 2.60 -29.70 36.38
C GLY A 677 1.44 -29.81 35.39
N GLU A 678 1.31 -30.92 34.65
CA GLU A 678 0.32 -31.05 33.58
C GLU A 678 -1.15 -30.94 34.01
N ARG A 679 -1.88 -30.09 33.26
CA ARG A 679 -3.34 -30.01 33.21
C ARG A 679 -3.91 -31.18 32.40
N SER A 680 -5.20 -31.47 32.58
CA SER A 680 -5.89 -32.63 32.02
C SER A 680 -5.75 -32.78 30.48
N PRO A 681 -5.89 -33.99 29.91
CA PRO A 681 -5.76 -34.26 28.47
C PRO A 681 -6.65 -33.37 27.60
N GLU A 682 -7.79 -32.91 28.11
CA GLU A 682 -8.73 -32.05 27.38
C GLU A 682 -8.17 -30.65 27.10
N SER A 683 -7.33 -30.11 27.98
CA SER A 683 -6.81 -28.74 27.83
C SER A 683 -5.55 -28.63 26.95
N ARG A 684 -4.91 -29.76 26.64
CA ARG A 684 -3.62 -29.79 25.92
C ARG A 684 -3.75 -29.32 24.48
N TRP A 685 -4.78 -29.79 23.78
CA TRP A 685 -4.96 -29.51 22.35
C TRP A 685 -5.33 -28.05 22.09
N ILE A 686 -6.25 -27.48 22.88
CA ILE A 686 -6.52 -26.03 22.87
C ILE A 686 -5.23 -25.25 23.08
N THR A 687 -4.45 -25.58 24.12
CA THR A 687 -3.20 -24.87 24.44
C THR A 687 -2.21 -24.95 23.28
N ARG A 688 -2.10 -26.11 22.61
CA ARG A 688 -1.26 -26.31 21.43
C ARG A 688 -1.72 -25.44 20.26
N MET A 689 -3.01 -25.37 19.98
CA MET A 689 -3.56 -24.55 18.90
C MET A 689 -3.49 -23.05 19.21
N GLU A 690 -3.67 -22.67 20.47
CA GLU A 690 -3.46 -21.31 20.96
C GLU A 690 -2.02 -20.85 20.74
N SER A 691 -1.02 -21.60 21.20
CA SER A 691 0.38 -21.21 21.07
C SER A 691 0.89 -21.19 19.62
N SER A 692 0.30 -22.03 18.75
CA SER A 692 0.83 -22.30 17.40
C SER A 692 0.08 -21.57 16.30
N LEU A 693 -1.21 -21.29 16.50
CA LEU A 693 -2.09 -20.72 15.49
C LEU A 693 -2.88 -19.51 16.01
N LEU A 694 -3.74 -19.70 17.02
CA LEU A 694 -4.76 -18.72 17.39
C LEU A 694 -4.21 -17.49 18.11
N ASN A 695 -3.27 -17.64 19.05
CA ASN A 695 -2.67 -16.50 19.75
C ASN A 695 -1.44 -15.95 19.02
N PHE A 696 -0.82 -16.76 18.16
CA PHE A 696 0.37 -16.34 17.44
C PHE A 696 0.02 -15.57 16.16
N PHE A 697 -0.80 -16.15 15.27
CA PHE A 697 -1.29 -15.47 14.07
C PHE A 697 -2.57 -14.66 14.36
N GLY A 698 -3.49 -15.23 15.14
CA GLY A 698 -4.81 -14.64 15.39
C GLY A 698 -4.84 -13.39 16.29
N LYS A 699 -3.70 -12.95 16.84
CA LYS A 699 -3.59 -11.66 17.55
C LYS A 699 -3.45 -10.47 16.61
N GLN A 700 -2.81 -10.67 15.46
CA GLN A 700 -2.54 -9.59 14.50
C GLN A 700 -3.48 -9.66 13.30
N HIS A 701 -3.95 -10.86 12.93
CA HIS A 701 -4.76 -11.08 11.73
C HIS A 701 -5.88 -12.09 11.98
N ASP A 702 -7.04 -11.87 11.39
CA ASP A 702 -8.24 -12.68 11.65
C ASP A 702 -8.32 -13.99 10.85
N TRP A 703 -7.40 -14.21 9.88
CA TRP A 703 -7.45 -15.36 8.96
C TRP A 703 -7.52 -16.75 9.64
N PRO A 704 -6.93 -17.00 10.83
CA PRO A 704 -7.06 -18.31 11.47
C PRO A 704 -8.50 -18.59 11.91
N ARG A 705 -9.21 -17.55 12.36
CA ARG A 705 -10.59 -17.63 12.86
C ARG A 705 -11.61 -17.46 11.72
N GLN A 706 -11.24 -16.74 10.67
CA GLN A 706 -12.07 -16.45 9.51
C GLN A 706 -11.26 -16.55 8.20
N TRP A 707 -11.11 -17.78 7.73
CA TRP A 707 -10.41 -18.09 6.48
C TRP A 707 -11.30 -17.79 5.27
N ASP A 708 -12.48 -18.36 5.22
CA ASP A 708 -13.41 -18.27 4.09
C ASP A 708 -14.86 -18.14 4.58
N SER A 709 -15.82 -18.14 3.64
CA SER A 709 -17.27 -18.11 3.96
C SER A 709 -17.76 -19.29 4.83
N HIS A 710 -16.95 -20.34 4.99
CA HIS A 710 -17.23 -21.51 5.82
C HIS A 710 -16.60 -21.43 7.22
N GLY A 711 -15.89 -20.33 7.56
CA GLY A 711 -15.41 -20.03 8.91
C GLY A 711 -13.91 -20.20 9.09
N VAL A 712 -13.51 -21.01 10.08
CA VAL A 712 -12.10 -21.14 10.52
C VAL A 712 -11.18 -21.79 9.49
N PHE A 713 -9.87 -21.55 9.59
CA PHE A 713 -8.86 -22.20 8.76
C PHE A 713 -8.75 -23.70 9.07
N ARG A 714 -8.94 -24.59 8.07
CA ARG A 714 -9.05 -26.06 8.28
C ARG A 714 -7.92 -26.92 7.68
N ASN A 715 -6.82 -26.34 7.22
CA ASN A 715 -5.76 -27.07 6.50
C ASN A 715 -4.53 -27.35 7.38
N SER A 716 -4.73 -28.07 8.49
CA SER A 716 -3.70 -28.39 9.49
C SER A 716 -3.35 -29.89 9.50
N TYR A 717 -2.09 -30.23 9.79
CA TYR A 717 -1.54 -31.59 9.71
C TYR A 717 -0.60 -31.88 10.88
N TRP A 718 -0.69 -33.09 11.44
CA TRP A 718 0.26 -33.59 12.44
C TRP A 718 1.49 -34.20 11.77
N LEU A 719 2.68 -33.82 12.23
CA LEU A 719 3.93 -34.37 11.73
C LEU A 719 4.82 -34.89 12.87
N ARG A 720 5.22 -36.15 12.73
CA ARG A 720 6.13 -36.85 13.65
C ARG A 720 7.35 -37.32 12.88
N ASN A 721 8.51 -37.37 13.54
CA ASN A 721 9.75 -37.88 12.96
C ASN A 721 10.06 -39.30 13.50
N PRO A 722 9.81 -40.39 12.74
CA PRO A 722 10.10 -41.76 13.16
C PRO A 722 11.59 -42.05 13.38
N ASN A 723 12.49 -41.22 12.82
CA ASN A 723 13.93 -41.40 13.02
C ASN A 723 14.34 -41.04 14.46
N PHE A 724 13.52 -40.26 15.19
CA PHE A 724 13.72 -39.99 16.60
C PHE A 724 12.95 -41.00 17.45
N LYS A 725 13.68 -41.80 18.22
CA LYS A 725 13.10 -42.95 18.92
C LYS A 725 12.26 -42.53 20.13
N ALA A 726 10.95 -42.47 19.94
CA ALA A 726 9.97 -42.43 21.03
C ALA A 726 9.79 -43.83 21.66
N LYS A 727 10.82 -44.32 22.36
CA LYS A 727 10.81 -45.64 23.06
C LYS A 727 9.69 -45.80 24.08
N ASN A 728 9.13 -44.68 24.53
CA ASN A 728 8.03 -44.66 25.47
C ASN A 728 6.71 -45.06 24.81
N ILE A 729 6.57 -44.87 23.49
CA ILE A 729 5.30 -44.98 22.76
C ILE A 729 5.30 -46.15 21.76
N PHE A 730 6.40 -46.37 21.05
CA PHE A 730 6.49 -47.36 19.97
C PHE A 730 7.52 -48.45 20.28
N ASP A 731 7.28 -49.64 19.71
CA ASP A 731 8.24 -50.75 19.68
C ASP A 731 9.00 -50.77 18.34
N TYR A 732 10.29 -51.13 18.38
CA TYR A 732 11.21 -51.05 17.24
C TYR A 732 11.82 -52.43 16.91
N ASP A 733 12.04 -52.70 15.61
CA ASP A 733 12.77 -53.90 15.15
C ASP A 733 14.31 -53.73 15.24
N GLU A 734 15.06 -54.78 14.87
CA GLU A 734 16.53 -54.78 14.85
C GLU A 734 17.12 -53.76 13.86
N GLN A 735 16.34 -53.37 12.84
CA GLN A 735 16.69 -52.33 11.87
C GLN A 735 16.22 -50.92 12.30
N ASN A 736 15.73 -50.78 13.54
CA ASN A 736 15.20 -49.55 14.12
C ASN A 736 13.93 -49.00 13.45
N ARG A 737 13.12 -49.84 12.81
CA ARG A 737 11.81 -49.47 12.25
C ARG A 737 10.69 -49.73 13.26
N GLU A 738 9.64 -48.94 13.16
CA GLU A 738 8.49 -49.02 14.05
C GLU A 738 7.62 -50.22 13.69
N THR A 739 7.36 -51.07 14.68
CA THR A 739 6.56 -52.30 14.54
C THR A 739 5.13 -52.13 15.05
N GLY A 740 4.92 -51.19 15.97
CA GLY A 740 3.59 -50.87 16.50
C GLY A 740 3.64 -49.99 17.73
N VAL A 741 2.46 -49.51 18.13
CA VAL A 741 2.25 -48.84 19.42
C VAL A 741 2.29 -49.87 20.55
N ARG A 742 3.05 -49.55 21.60
CA ARG A 742 3.22 -50.38 22.79
C ARG A 742 1.89 -50.78 23.41
N PRO A 743 1.67 -52.06 23.76
CA PRO A 743 0.39 -52.52 24.32
C PRO A 743 -0.07 -51.74 25.56
N GLY A 744 0.87 -51.30 26.42
CA GLY A 744 0.58 -50.51 27.62
C GLY A 744 0.09 -49.09 27.34
N GLU A 745 0.53 -48.48 26.24
CA GLU A 745 0.21 -47.08 25.90
C GLU A 745 -1.02 -46.93 25.00
N ARG A 746 -1.52 -48.02 24.39
CA ARG A 746 -2.68 -47.96 23.48
C ARG A 746 -3.90 -47.31 24.11
N LYS A 747 -4.22 -47.65 25.37
CA LYS A 747 -5.35 -47.04 26.08
C LYS A 747 -5.16 -45.54 26.30
N ARG A 748 -3.94 -45.11 26.59
CA ARG A 748 -3.60 -43.68 26.77
C ARG A 748 -3.75 -42.93 25.45
N ILE A 749 -3.24 -43.47 24.35
CA ILE A 749 -3.34 -42.83 23.03
C ILE A 749 -4.80 -42.72 22.57
N GLU A 750 -5.61 -43.75 22.78
CA GLU A 750 -7.06 -43.69 22.48
C GLU A 750 -7.80 -42.63 23.31
N LEU A 751 -7.44 -42.47 24.60
CA LEU A 751 -7.97 -41.38 25.43
C LEU A 751 -7.59 -40.00 24.88
N PHE A 752 -6.33 -39.82 24.48
CA PHE A 752 -5.84 -38.57 23.90
C PHE A 752 -6.48 -38.27 22.54
N LYS A 753 -6.68 -39.30 21.69
CA LYS A 753 -7.43 -39.21 20.43
C LYS A 753 -8.87 -38.78 20.69
N ALA A 754 -9.56 -39.41 21.63
CA ALA A 754 -10.93 -39.06 21.98
C ALA A 754 -11.03 -37.63 22.55
N ALA A 755 -10.05 -37.19 23.33
CA ALA A 755 -9.98 -35.81 23.82
C ALA A 755 -9.80 -34.80 22.68
N PHE A 756 -8.91 -35.08 21.73
CA PHE A 756 -8.71 -34.24 20.54
C PHE A 756 -9.97 -34.14 19.67
N LEU A 757 -10.66 -35.25 19.44
CA LEU A 757 -11.88 -35.27 18.62
C LEU A 757 -13.07 -34.56 19.30
N ARG A 758 -13.09 -34.48 20.64
CA ARG A 758 -14.13 -33.75 21.40
C ARG A 758 -13.86 -32.26 21.53
N ASP A 759 -12.60 -31.84 21.38
CA ASP A 759 -12.20 -30.46 21.45
C ASP A 759 -12.64 -29.72 20.18
N ALA A 760 -13.74 -28.97 20.30
CA ALA A 760 -14.33 -28.22 19.19
C ALA A 760 -13.42 -27.10 18.66
N VAL A 761 -12.47 -26.58 19.47
CA VAL A 761 -11.54 -25.54 19.03
C VAL A 761 -10.41 -26.17 18.22
N ALA A 762 -9.77 -27.21 18.76
CA ALA A 762 -8.63 -27.82 18.08
C ALA A 762 -9.04 -28.61 16.83
N SER A 763 -10.10 -29.42 16.90
CA SER A 763 -10.54 -30.25 15.78
C SER A 763 -11.07 -29.43 14.59
N ALA A 764 -11.67 -28.25 14.82
CA ALA A 764 -12.21 -27.41 13.76
C ALA A 764 -11.14 -26.92 12.76
N HIS A 765 -9.86 -26.93 13.15
CA HIS A 765 -8.75 -26.52 12.30
C HIS A 765 -8.19 -27.63 11.40
N PHE A 766 -8.80 -28.83 11.43
CA PHE A 766 -8.45 -29.96 10.57
C PHE A 766 -9.62 -30.29 9.65
N ARG A 767 -9.33 -30.59 8.38
CA ARG A 767 -10.34 -30.98 7.40
C ARG A 767 -11.01 -32.30 7.77
N ASP A 768 -10.21 -33.28 8.17
CA ASP A 768 -10.62 -34.55 8.78
C ASP A 768 -9.74 -34.79 10.01
N PRO A 769 -10.24 -34.47 11.23
CA PRO A 769 -9.47 -34.62 12.46
C PRO A 769 -9.08 -36.08 12.74
N GLN A 770 -9.96 -37.04 12.42
CA GLN A 770 -9.70 -38.44 12.70
C GLN A 770 -8.59 -38.98 11.78
N GLN A 771 -8.70 -38.70 10.48
CA GLN A 771 -7.68 -39.10 9.52
C GLN A 771 -6.33 -38.43 9.80
N ALA A 772 -6.33 -37.15 10.19
CA ALA A 772 -5.10 -36.44 10.54
C ALA A 772 -4.39 -37.06 11.76
N TRP A 773 -5.14 -37.51 12.76
CA TRP A 773 -4.60 -38.22 13.91
C TRP A 773 -3.99 -39.57 13.50
N ASP A 774 -4.75 -40.36 12.74
CA ASP A 774 -4.34 -41.70 12.31
C ASP A 774 -3.10 -41.63 11.41
N ALA A 775 -3.00 -40.62 10.56
CA ALA A 775 -1.81 -40.34 9.76
C ALA A 775 -0.59 -39.98 10.62
N GLY A 776 -0.72 -39.15 11.65
CA GLY A 776 0.38 -38.80 12.56
C GLY A 776 0.96 -40.02 13.31
N PHE A 777 0.12 -41.02 13.58
CA PHE A 777 0.49 -42.31 14.19
C PHE A 777 0.86 -43.41 13.19
N ALA A 778 0.80 -43.14 11.89
CA ALA A 778 1.22 -44.10 10.87
C ALA A 778 2.69 -44.51 11.08
N LEU A 779 2.94 -45.81 11.10
CA LEU A 779 4.26 -46.40 11.39
C LEU A 779 5.24 -46.07 10.26
N ASN A 780 6.43 -45.60 10.62
CA ASN A 780 7.52 -45.24 9.70
C ASN A 780 7.19 -44.10 8.71
N ASP A 781 5.99 -43.54 8.74
CA ASP A 781 5.53 -42.42 7.90
C ASP A 781 5.38 -41.13 8.71
N GLY A 782 4.66 -41.17 9.84
CA GLY A 782 4.52 -40.01 10.74
C GLY A 782 3.71 -38.84 10.16
N GLY A 783 2.86 -39.09 9.16
CA GLY A 783 1.92 -38.11 8.58
C GLY A 783 2.30 -37.59 7.19
N ILE A 784 3.44 -38.01 6.65
CA ILE A 784 3.97 -37.53 5.36
C ILE A 784 3.07 -37.93 4.19
N SER A 785 2.60 -39.18 4.14
CA SER A 785 1.78 -39.66 3.03
C SER A 785 0.45 -38.90 2.94
N TYR A 786 -0.19 -38.65 4.09
CA TYR A 786 -1.43 -37.87 4.15
C TYR A 786 -1.23 -36.41 3.73
N LEU A 787 -0.10 -35.79 4.11
CA LEU A 787 0.26 -34.45 3.66
C LEU A 787 0.51 -34.41 2.14
N ALA A 788 1.27 -35.38 1.61
CA ALA A 788 1.59 -35.47 0.19
C ALA A 788 0.34 -35.68 -0.68
N ASP A 789 -0.61 -36.52 -0.24
CA ASP A 789 -1.86 -36.76 -0.95
C ASP A 789 -2.77 -35.51 -0.98
N ASN A 790 -2.74 -34.67 0.06
CA ASN A 790 -3.46 -33.40 0.07
C ASN A 790 -2.73 -32.27 -0.67
N LEU A 791 -1.41 -32.38 -0.84
CA LEU A 791 -0.60 -31.45 -1.65
C LEU A 791 -0.76 -31.74 -3.16
N ARG A 792 -0.86 -33.01 -3.55
CA ARG A 792 -0.94 -33.46 -4.96
C ARG A 792 -1.94 -32.69 -5.83
N PRO A 793 -3.18 -32.38 -5.41
CA PRO A 793 -4.14 -31.64 -6.24
C PRO A 793 -3.73 -30.20 -6.57
N LEU A 794 -2.92 -29.58 -5.71
CA LEU A 794 -2.42 -28.21 -5.90
C LEU A 794 -1.19 -28.15 -6.79
N CYS A 795 -0.45 -29.25 -6.90
CA CYS A 795 0.69 -29.42 -7.78
C CYS A 795 0.27 -29.64 -9.25
N ASN A 796 -0.66 -28.83 -9.75
CA ASN A 796 -1.17 -28.89 -11.12
C ASN A 796 -0.79 -27.62 -11.91
N PRO A 797 0.04 -27.73 -12.97
CA PRO A 797 0.47 -26.59 -13.78
C PRO A 797 -0.69 -25.75 -14.34
N GLU A 798 -1.83 -26.39 -14.62
CA GLU A 798 -3.03 -25.71 -15.12
C GLU A 798 -3.58 -24.68 -14.13
N LEU A 799 -3.47 -24.93 -12.81
CA LEU A 799 -3.93 -23.99 -11.78
C LEU A 799 -3.09 -22.71 -11.79
N LYS A 800 -1.76 -22.85 -11.81
CA LYS A 800 -0.83 -21.69 -11.93
C LYS A 800 -1.12 -20.91 -13.20
N ARG A 801 -1.32 -21.61 -14.32
CA ARG A 801 -1.59 -20.98 -15.63
C ARG A 801 -2.92 -20.23 -15.66
N LEU A 802 -3.99 -20.80 -15.09
CA LEU A 802 -5.28 -20.12 -14.95
C LEU A 802 -5.16 -18.85 -14.09
N GLN A 803 -4.43 -18.94 -12.97
CA GLN A 803 -4.18 -17.80 -12.08
C GLN A 803 -3.44 -16.68 -12.79
N LEU A 804 -2.33 -16.99 -13.47
CA LEU A 804 -1.55 -16.02 -14.25
C LEU A 804 -2.35 -15.42 -15.41
N THR A 805 -3.15 -16.24 -16.11
CA THR A 805 -4.02 -15.77 -17.19
C THR A 805 -5.06 -14.78 -16.67
N SER A 806 -5.68 -15.04 -15.53
CA SER A 806 -6.64 -14.10 -14.91
C SER A 806 -6.01 -12.75 -14.52
N GLN A 807 -4.73 -12.76 -14.10
CA GLN A 807 -3.98 -11.54 -13.81
C GLN A 807 -3.64 -10.79 -15.10
N ALA A 808 -3.18 -11.49 -16.13
CA ALA A 808 -2.87 -10.91 -17.44
C ALA A 808 -4.10 -10.30 -18.12
N VAL A 809 -5.27 -10.95 -18.02
CA VAL A 809 -6.54 -10.43 -18.56
C VAL A 809 -6.96 -9.14 -17.86
N ARG A 810 -6.89 -9.08 -16.51
CA ARG A 810 -7.17 -7.85 -15.75
C ARG A 810 -6.19 -6.73 -16.10
N LEU A 811 -4.91 -7.06 -16.26
CA LEU A 811 -3.88 -6.10 -16.65
C LEU A 811 -4.17 -5.52 -18.05
N ARG A 812 -4.57 -6.39 -18.99
CA ARG A 812 -5.01 -5.98 -20.33
C ARG A 812 -6.21 -5.04 -20.27
N GLU A 813 -7.24 -5.37 -19.50
CA GLU A 813 -8.44 -4.53 -19.35
C GLU A 813 -8.07 -3.12 -18.87
N GLN A 814 -7.19 -3.01 -17.86
CA GLN A 814 -6.67 -1.73 -17.37
C GLN A 814 -5.91 -0.95 -18.46
N ILE A 815 -5.02 -1.62 -19.20
CA ILE A 815 -4.25 -0.98 -20.28
C ILE A 815 -5.19 -0.50 -21.39
N VAL A 816 -6.14 -1.34 -21.83
CA VAL A 816 -7.11 -1.00 -22.88
C VAL A 816 -7.97 0.19 -22.46
N GLU A 817 -8.51 0.18 -21.25
CA GLU A 817 -9.32 1.28 -20.71
C GLU A 817 -8.56 2.61 -20.77
N ARG A 818 -7.32 2.63 -20.28
CA ARG A 818 -6.47 3.84 -20.26
C ARG A 818 -6.09 4.32 -21.65
N ILE A 819 -5.63 3.45 -22.55
CA ILE A 819 -5.25 3.83 -23.91
C ILE A 819 -6.49 4.31 -24.71
N SER A 820 -7.65 3.68 -24.50
CA SER A 820 -8.89 4.02 -25.21
C SER A 820 -9.40 5.43 -24.93
N HIS A 821 -9.05 6.02 -23.79
CA HIS A 821 -9.40 7.39 -23.44
C HIS A 821 -8.77 8.42 -24.40
N TYR A 822 -7.58 8.13 -24.94
CA TYR A 822 -6.83 9.03 -25.83
C TYR A 822 -6.99 8.69 -27.33
N TYR A 823 -7.58 7.54 -27.66
CA TYR A 823 -7.86 7.14 -29.03
C TYR A 823 -9.17 7.75 -29.54
N VAL A 824 -9.12 8.41 -30.71
CA VAL A 824 -10.27 8.96 -31.42
C VAL A 824 -10.60 8.05 -32.61
N SER A 825 -11.87 7.66 -32.80
CA SER A 825 -12.25 6.77 -33.90
C SER A 825 -12.19 7.47 -35.27
N ASP A 826 -11.85 6.73 -36.34
CA ASP A 826 -11.75 7.24 -37.72
C ASP A 826 -13.13 7.53 -38.37
N ASN A 827 -14.25 7.25 -37.70
CA ASN A 827 -15.61 7.49 -38.22
C ASN A 827 -16.27 8.71 -37.52
N PRO A 828 -16.44 9.86 -38.22
CA PRO A 828 -16.99 11.08 -37.65
C PRO A 828 -18.46 10.94 -37.19
N GLU A 829 -19.25 10.06 -37.82
CA GLU A 829 -20.63 9.80 -37.38
C GLU A 829 -20.68 8.97 -36.09
N GLN A 830 -19.75 8.04 -35.90
CA GLN A 830 -19.65 7.26 -34.67
C GLN A 830 -19.13 8.11 -33.50
N GLU A 831 -18.19 9.02 -33.76
CA GLU A 831 -17.70 9.95 -32.74
C GLU A 831 -18.78 10.98 -32.34
N LEU A 832 -19.54 11.50 -33.31
CA LEU A 832 -20.70 12.34 -33.03
C LEU A 832 -21.73 11.60 -32.17
N ASN A 833 -22.06 10.36 -32.54
CA ASN A 833 -22.99 9.54 -31.76
C ASN A 833 -22.46 9.21 -30.36
N LYS A 834 -21.16 8.96 -30.21
CA LYS A 834 -20.51 8.70 -28.90
C LYS A 834 -20.57 9.94 -28.00
N ARG A 835 -20.21 11.12 -28.52
CA ARG A 835 -20.27 12.38 -27.77
C ARG A 835 -21.70 12.77 -27.42
N LEU A 836 -22.65 12.57 -28.33
CA LEU A 836 -24.07 12.79 -28.06
C LEU A 836 -24.60 11.81 -27.00
N ALA A 837 -24.18 10.54 -27.01
CA ALA A 837 -24.54 9.57 -25.98
C ALA A 837 -23.97 9.95 -24.60
N ALA A 838 -22.69 10.35 -24.54
CA ALA A 838 -22.08 10.85 -23.30
C ALA A 838 -22.80 12.12 -22.79
N ALA A 839 -23.12 13.05 -23.68
CA ALA A 839 -23.85 14.27 -23.33
C ALA A 839 -25.28 13.99 -22.85
N GLN A 840 -25.97 13.00 -23.41
CA GLN A 840 -27.27 12.53 -22.91
C GLN A 840 -27.16 11.92 -21.51
N GLN A 841 -26.10 11.16 -21.25
CA GLN A 841 -25.84 10.58 -19.94
C GLN A 841 -25.55 11.67 -18.89
N ILE A 842 -24.72 12.66 -19.25
CA ILE A 842 -24.47 13.86 -18.43
C ILE A 842 -25.76 14.63 -18.18
N ALA A 843 -26.60 14.83 -19.21
CA ALA A 843 -27.89 15.51 -19.06
C ALA A 843 -28.81 14.77 -18.07
N GLY A 844 -28.82 13.43 -18.07
CA GLY A 844 -29.51 12.62 -17.06
C GLY A 844 -29.00 12.92 -15.65
N CYS A 845 -27.69 12.89 -15.45
CA CYS A 845 -27.07 13.23 -14.15
C CYS A 845 -27.37 14.68 -13.71
N LEU A 846 -27.40 15.63 -14.65
CA LEU A 846 -27.75 17.03 -14.35
C LEU A 846 -29.22 17.20 -13.96
N ILE A 847 -30.13 16.41 -14.54
CA ILE A 847 -31.54 16.35 -14.14
C ILE A 847 -31.65 15.80 -12.71
N ASP A 848 -30.92 14.74 -12.37
CA ASP A 848 -30.89 14.19 -11.01
C ASP A 848 -30.31 15.21 -10.01
N CYS A 849 -29.24 15.92 -10.39
CA CYS A 849 -28.65 17.01 -9.62
C CYS A 849 -29.64 18.17 -9.38
N ALA A 850 -30.42 18.53 -10.41
CA ALA A 850 -31.48 19.53 -10.30
C ALA A 850 -32.64 19.04 -9.40
N GLY A 851 -32.98 17.75 -9.47
CA GLY A 851 -33.97 17.12 -8.58
C GLY A 851 -33.60 17.19 -7.10
N GLU A 852 -32.30 17.12 -6.78
CA GLU A 852 -31.77 17.32 -5.41
C GLU A 852 -31.52 18.79 -5.05
N GLN A 853 -31.93 19.75 -5.89
CA GLN A 853 -31.72 21.20 -5.72
C GLN A 853 -30.24 21.64 -5.65
N ARG A 854 -29.31 20.84 -6.20
CA ARG A 854 -27.86 21.12 -6.17
C ARG A 854 -27.32 21.80 -7.44
N PHE A 855 -28.16 21.97 -8.46
CA PHE A 855 -27.74 22.52 -9.75
C PHE A 855 -27.16 23.95 -9.65
N GLY A 856 -27.72 24.79 -8.76
CA GLY A 856 -27.19 26.14 -8.50
C GLY A 856 -25.81 26.12 -7.83
N GLU A 857 -25.56 25.18 -6.92
CA GLU A 857 -24.25 25.00 -6.28
C GLU A 857 -23.20 24.50 -7.28
N LEU A 858 -23.61 23.58 -8.16
CA LEU A 858 -22.77 23.13 -9.27
C LEU A 858 -22.38 24.31 -10.17
N LEU A 859 -23.34 25.13 -10.61
CA LEU A 859 -23.05 26.32 -11.42
C LEU A 859 -22.12 27.29 -10.70
N ARG A 860 -22.34 27.58 -9.41
CA ARG A 860 -21.47 28.47 -8.63
C ARG A 860 -20.04 27.94 -8.51
N THR A 861 -19.88 26.61 -8.49
CA THR A 861 -18.58 25.94 -8.44
C THR A 861 -17.82 26.03 -9.77
N LEU A 862 -18.54 26.13 -10.90
CA LEU A 862 -17.96 26.31 -12.23
C LEU A 862 -17.58 27.78 -12.55
N GLN A 863 -18.10 28.72 -11.78
CA GLN A 863 -17.85 30.16 -11.93
C GLN A 863 -16.49 30.57 -11.36
N ALA A 864 -15.83 31.53 -12.03
CA ALA A 864 -14.58 32.13 -11.56
C ALA A 864 -14.84 33.17 -10.45
N ASP A 865 -13.97 33.19 -9.44
CA ASP A 865 -14.02 34.18 -8.36
C ASP A 865 -13.25 35.45 -8.75
N SER A 866 -13.84 36.62 -8.49
CA SER A 866 -13.18 37.88 -8.83
C SER A 866 -11.93 38.13 -7.99
N ASP A 867 -11.90 37.67 -6.74
CA ASP A 867 -10.79 37.94 -5.81
C ASP A 867 -9.53 37.15 -6.22
N ASP A 868 -9.70 35.93 -6.72
CA ASP A 868 -8.61 35.09 -7.24
C ASP A 868 -7.98 35.72 -8.51
N LEU A 869 -8.83 36.27 -9.40
CA LEU A 869 -8.37 36.95 -10.61
C LEU A 869 -7.69 38.31 -10.31
N GLU A 870 -8.09 39.01 -9.24
CA GLU A 870 -7.42 40.22 -8.77
C GLU A 870 -5.97 39.90 -8.36
N GLY A 871 -5.73 38.75 -7.73
CA GLY A 871 -4.39 38.27 -7.38
C GLY A 871 -3.49 37.98 -8.58
N ILE A 872 -4.05 37.45 -9.68
CA ILE A 872 -3.33 37.21 -10.94
C ILE A 872 -2.92 38.54 -11.57
N TYR A 873 -3.84 39.49 -11.67
CA TYR A 873 -3.55 40.82 -12.21
C TYR A 873 -2.47 41.55 -11.39
N TYR A 874 -2.58 41.50 -10.06
CA TYR A 874 -1.59 42.09 -9.16
C TYR A 874 -0.19 41.49 -9.33
N ARG A 875 -0.08 40.17 -9.52
CA ARG A 875 1.20 39.48 -9.74
C ARG A 875 1.85 39.88 -11.07
N ILE A 876 1.05 40.11 -12.10
CA ILE A 876 1.53 40.54 -13.41
C ILE A 876 2.02 41.99 -13.35
N GLU A 877 1.27 42.89 -12.71
CA GLU A 877 1.70 44.29 -12.55
C GLU A 877 2.88 44.48 -11.58
N THR A 878 3.04 43.63 -10.57
CA THR A 878 4.13 43.71 -9.58
C THR A 878 5.38 42.92 -9.98
N ARG A 879 5.39 42.30 -11.16
CA ARG A 879 6.53 41.54 -11.65
C ARG A 879 7.75 42.46 -11.78
N VAL A 880 8.80 42.18 -10.99
CA VAL A 880 10.10 42.85 -11.13
C VAL A 880 10.65 42.53 -12.52
N PRO A 881 11.04 43.53 -13.33
CA PRO A 881 11.53 43.28 -14.68
C PRO A 881 12.77 42.39 -14.64
N ASP A 882 12.81 41.37 -15.50
CA ASP A 882 13.99 40.53 -15.74
C ASP A 882 15.24 41.41 -15.93
N GLU A 883 16.30 41.13 -15.19
CA GLU A 883 17.57 41.89 -15.18
C GLU A 883 18.28 41.95 -16.54
N LYS A 884 17.76 41.32 -17.59
CA LYS A 884 18.29 41.43 -18.96
C LYS A 884 17.73 42.62 -19.76
N GLN A 885 16.80 43.42 -19.23
CA GLN A 885 16.25 44.58 -19.96
C GLN A 885 16.13 45.89 -19.13
N ALA A 886 16.81 46.00 -18.00
CA ALA A 886 16.82 47.23 -17.20
C ALA A 886 18.00 48.15 -17.57
N ILE A 887 17.79 49.09 -18.50
CA ILE A 887 18.59 50.33 -18.56
C ILE A 887 17.67 51.50 -18.20
N GLY A 888 17.90 52.09 -17.03
CA GLY A 888 17.33 53.38 -16.63
C GLY A 888 16.74 53.37 -15.22
N ALA A 889 17.59 53.55 -14.21
CA ALA A 889 17.15 53.80 -12.83
C ALA A 889 16.36 55.13 -12.72
N PRO A 890 15.38 55.25 -11.81
CA PRO A 890 14.60 56.47 -11.64
C PRO A 890 15.42 57.55 -10.95
N THR A 891 15.49 58.73 -11.56
CA THR A 891 16.06 59.94 -10.94
C THR A 891 14.99 60.58 -10.05
N ILE A 892 15.29 60.77 -8.76
CA ILE A 892 14.44 61.52 -7.83
C ILE A 892 14.70 63.02 -8.05
N GLY A 893 13.62 63.74 -8.38
CA GLY A 893 13.62 65.17 -8.69
C GLY A 893 12.89 65.43 -9.99
N ALA A 894 11.97 66.39 -10.02
CA ALA A 894 11.24 66.76 -11.23
C ALA A 894 12.25 67.21 -12.30
N ALA A 895 12.60 66.30 -13.21
CA ALA A 895 13.48 66.60 -14.33
C ALA A 895 12.83 67.72 -15.15
N VAL A 896 13.52 68.86 -15.25
CA VAL A 896 13.14 69.96 -16.12
C VAL A 896 12.90 69.40 -17.52
N ASP A 897 11.75 69.75 -18.10
CA ASP A 897 11.38 69.34 -19.46
C ASP A 897 12.31 70.02 -20.48
N THR A 898 13.48 69.40 -20.66
CA THR A 898 14.50 69.79 -21.62
C THR A 898 13.98 69.78 -23.06
N ARG A 899 12.84 69.12 -23.31
CA ARG A 899 12.17 69.07 -24.61
C ARG A 899 11.45 70.40 -24.90
N LYS A 900 10.70 70.95 -23.93
CA LYS A 900 10.14 72.31 -24.02
C LYS A 900 11.22 73.38 -24.11
N MET A 901 12.31 73.22 -23.36
CA MET A 901 13.40 74.19 -23.32
C MET A 901 14.23 74.19 -24.61
N LYS A 902 14.47 73.02 -25.22
CA LYS A 902 15.13 72.90 -26.55
C LYS A 902 14.24 73.38 -27.69
N ALA A 903 12.92 73.17 -27.61
CA ALA A 903 11.95 73.70 -28.57
C ALA A 903 11.84 75.23 -28.52
N LEU A 904 11.92 75.83 -27.33
CA LEU A 904 11.98 77.29 -27.15
C LEU A 904 13.30 77.92 -27.64
N LEU A 905 14.37 77.13 -27.73
CA LEU A 905 15.72 77.55 -28.15
C LEU A 905 16.09 77.15 -29.59
N GLY A 906 15.18 76.55 -30.36
CA GLY A 906 15.38 76.22 -31.78
C GLY A 906 16.35 75.07 -32.07
N LEU A 907 16.65 74.21 -31.09
CA LEU A 907 17.63 73.12 -31.24
C LEU A 907 16.90 71.79 -31.55
N SER A 908 16.88 71.38 -32.83
CA SER A 908 16.22 70.14 -33.28
C SER A 908 17.16 68.93 -33.25
N ALA A 909 16.69 67.79 -32.73
CA ALA A 909 17.34 66.48 -32.81
C ALA A 909 16.28 65.36 -32.99
N PRO A 910 16.63 64.18 -33.54
CA PRO A 910 15.68 63.27 -34.19
C PRO A 910 14.82 62.46 -33.21
N VAL A 911 13.67 62.02 -33.72
CA VAL A 911 12.60 61.33 -33.01
C VAL A 911 13.03 59.91 -32.63
N ALA A 912 13.03 59.61 -31.33
CA ALA A 912 13.03 58.25 -30.79
C ALA A 912 11.61 57.90 -30.32
N ASN A 913 11.09 56.75 -30.80
CA ASN A 913 9.74 56.27 -30.49
C ASN A 913 9.55 56.00 -28.99
N ALA A 914 8.37 56.36 -28.50
CA ALA A 914 7.94 56.20 -27.11
C ALA A 914 7.58 54.73 -26.81
N GLY A 915 8.45 54.00 -26.11
CA GLY A 915 8.24 52.60 -25.69
C GLY A 915 7.33 52.39 -24.48
N GLY A 916 6.36 53.27 -24.23
CA GLY A 916 5.43 53.17 -23.09
C GLY A 916 4.14 52.39 -23.39
N ASP A 917 3.76 52.27 -24.67
CA ASP A 917 2.44 51.78 -25.09
C ASP A 917 2.44 50.29 -25.49
N ASP A 918 3.61 49.71 -25.81
CA ASP A 918 3.71 48.28 -26.16
C ASP A 918 3.76 47.35 -24.93
N ARG A 919 4.28 47.82 -23.77
CA ARG A 919 4.29 47.01 -22.52
C ARG A 919 2.88 46.70 -22.03
N ARG A 920 1.99 47.70 -22.02
CA ARG A 920 0.59 47.51 -21.59
C ARG A 920 -0.20 46.60 -22.54
N LYS A 921 0.20 46.48 -23.80
CA LYS A 921 -0.42 45.57 -24.77
C LYS A 921 -0.04 44.10 -24.49
N ASP A 922 1.19 43.86 -24.04
CA ASP A 922 1.69 42.53 -23.67
C ASP A 922 1.10 42.07 -22.33
N ASP A 923 1.00 42.97 -21.35
CA ASP A 923 0.43 42.67 -20.02
C ASP A 923 -1.05 42.26 -20.08
N ALA A 924 -1.86 42.89 -20.95
CA ALA A 924 -3.27 42.54 -21.12
C ALA A 924 -3.47 41.16 -21.77
N ALA A 925 -2.59 40.78 -22.72
CA ALA A 925 -2.61 39.46 -23.34
C ALA A 925 -2.13 38.37 -22.37
N LEU A 926 -1.07 38.65 -21.61
CA LEU A 926 -0.59 37.77 -20.55
C LEU A 926 -1.68 37.55 -19.49
N PHE A 927 -2.35 38.62 -19.05
CA PHE A 927 -3.44 38.53 -18.08
C PHE A 927 -4.60 37.68 -18.60
N ALA A 928 -5.07 37.91 -19.83
CA ALA A 928 -6.17 37.13 -20.41
C ALA A 928 -5.84 35.64 -20.48
N ARG A 929 -4.61 35.29 -20.89
CA ARG A 929 -4.14 33.92 -20.96
C ARG A 929 -4.08 33.25 -19.59
N GLU A 930 -3.50 33.91 -18.59
CA GLU A 930 -3.38 33.37 -17.23
C GLU A 930 -4.75 33.20 -16.55
N VAL A 931 -5.68 34.15 -16.75
CA VAL A 931 -7.05 34.07 -16.22
C VAL A 931 -7.80 32.85 -16.78
N VAL A 932 -7.75 32.65 -18.10
CA VAL A 932 -8.43 31.53 -18.75
C VAL A 932 -7.76 30.21 -18.37
N ALA A 933 -6.43 30.18 -18.25
CA ALA A 933 -5.69 28.99 -17.84
C ALA A 933 -5.97 28.59 -16.38
N GLU A 934 -6.07 29.54 -15.47
CA GLU A 934 -6.42 29.28 -14.06
C GLU A 934 -7.83 28.70 -13.96
N TRP A 935 -8.82 29.37 -14.59
CA TRP A 935 -10.20 28.87 -14.60
C TRP A 935 -10.33 27.48 -15.22
N MET A 936 -9.61 27.19 -16.32
CA MET A 936 -9.57 25.84 -16.90
C MET A 936 -8.97 24.80 -15.94
N ARG A 937 -7.96 25.18 -15.14
CA ARG A 937 -7.37 24.31 -14.12
C ARG A 937 -8.37 24.02 -13.00
N ASP A 938 -9.06 25.03 -12.51
CA ASP A 938 -10.09 24.85 -11.47
C ASP A 938 -11.20 23.90 -11.94
N LEU A 939 -11.64 24.04 -13.20
CA LEU A 939 -12.59 23.11 -13.81
C LEU A 939 -12.07 21.67 -13.87
N GLN A 940 -10.80 21.47 -14.21
CA GLN A 940 -10.17 20.15 -14.26
C GLN A 940 -10.02 19.53 -12.86
N ASP A 941 -9.67 20.33 -11.86
CA ASP A 941 -9.55 19.89 -10.46
C ASP A 941 -10.90 19.44 -9.89
N ILE A 942 -12.00 20.08 -10.30
CA ILE A 942 -13.37 19.63 -9.99
C ILE A 942 -13.63 18.23 -10.57
N GLY A 943 -13.19 17.98 -11.82
CA GLY A 943 -13.29 16.69 -12.49
C GLY A 943 -12.50 15.56 -11.80
N GLY A 944 -11.35 15.88 -11.20
CA GLY A 944 -10.52 14.93 -10.45
C GLY A 944 -10.97 14.68 -9.01
N ASN A 945 -11.94 15.45 -8.48
CA ASN A 945 -12.36 15.34 -7.08
C ASN A 945 -13.56 14.41 -6.92
N LYS A 946 -13.29 13.17 -6.50
CA LYS A 946 -14.30 12.11 -6.28
C LYS A 946 -15.41 12.51 -5.31
N SER A 947 -15.12 13.32 -4.28
CA SER A 947 -16.11 13.76 -3.31
C SER A 947 -17.12 14.73 -3.93
N LEU A 948 -16.64 15.67 -4.75
CA LEU A 948 -17.50 16.63 -5.47
C LEU A 948 -18.32 15.92 -6.56
N CYS A 949 -17.71 15.00 -7.31
CA CYS A 949 -18.39 14.18 -8.31
C CYS A 949 -19.60 13.42 -7.72
N ASN A 950 -19.39 12.75 -6.59
CA ASN A 950 -20.46 12.04 -5.89
C ASN A 950 -21.55 12.99 -5.36
N TYR A 951 -21.15 14.16 -4.84
CA TYR A 951 -22.08 15.16 -4.31
C TYR A 951 -23.04 15.70 -5.37
N TYR A 952 -22.54 15.94 -6.60
CA TYR A 952 -23.34 16.44 -7.71
C TYR A 952 -24.01 15.35 -8.55
N ARG A 953 -23.90 14.06 -8.17
CA ARG A 953 -24.45 12.91 -8.92
C ARG A 953 -23.86 12.73 -10.33
N LEU A 954 -22.67 13.28 -10.58
CA LEU A 954 -21.93 13.06 -11.83
C LEU A 954 -20.75 12.12 -11.53
N PRO A 955 -20.74 10.88 -12.07
CA PRO A 955 -19.57 10.02 -12.00
C PRO A 955 -18.31 10.72 -12.55
N GLU A 956 -17.14 10.37 -12.05
CA GLU A 956 -15.85 11.00 -12.40
C GLU A 956 -15.62 11.08 -13.92
N THR A 957 -15.98 10.03 -14.66
CA THR A 957 -15.91 10.00 -16.12
C THR A 957 -16.86 11.00 -16.78
N ALA A 958 -18.10 11.09 -16.28
CA ALA A 958 -19.11 12.02 -16.79
C ALA A 958 -18.77 13.48 -16.44
N MET A 959 -18.19 13.73 -15.26
CA MET A 959 -17.72 15.07 -14.87
C MET A 959 -16.53 15.53 -15.73
N ALA A 960 -15.58 14.64 -16.01
CA ALA A 960 -14.45 14.95 -16.90
C ALA A 960 -14.91 15.29 -18.32
N ASP A 961 -15.84 14.50 -18.89
CA ASP A 961 -16.43 14.77 -20.22
C ASP A 961 -17.25 16.07 -20.22
N PHE A 962 -17.98 16.34 -19.14
CA PHE A 962 -18.73 17.59 -18.96
C PHE A 962 -17.82 18.83 -18.95
N VAL A 963 -16.76 18.81 -18.14
CA VAL A 963 -15.75 19.88 -18.07
C VAL A 963 -15.07 20.08 -19.43
N LYS A 964 -14.71 18.98 -20.11
CA LYS A 964 -14.06 19.01 -21.42
C LYS A 964 -14.90 19.76 -22.46
N GLU A 965 -16.21 19.53 -22.50
CA GLU A 965 -17.12 20.21 -23.43
C GLU A 965 -17.32 21.70 -23.09
N LEU A 966 -17.30 22.07 -21.80
CA LEU A 966 -17.33 23.46 -21.37
C LEU A 966 -16.06 24.22 -21.79
N ILE A 967 -14.88 23.61 -21.61
CA ILE A 967 -13.59 24.17 -22.03
C ILE A 967 -13.54 24.32 -23.56
N ALA A 968 -13.97 23.29 -24.30
CA ALA A 968 -14.05 23.34 -25.76
C ALA A 968 -14.97 24.47 -26.25
N GLY A 969 -16.11 24.67 -25.58
CA GLY A 969 -17.02 25.77 -25.88
C GLY A 969 -16.41 27.16 -25.61
N ALA A 970 -15.66 27.31 -24.51
CA ALA A 970 -14.96 28.55 -24.17
C ALA A 970 -13.90 28.93 -25.21
N GLN A 971 -13.13 27.94 -25.69
CA GLN A 971 -12.15 28.11 -26.76
C GLN A 971 -12.83 28.46 -28.09
N ARG A 972 -13.91 27.76 -28.46
CA ARG A 972 -14.68 28.02 -29.69
C ARG A 972 -15.26 29.44 -29.72
N LEU A 973 -15.69 29.95 -28.57
CA LEU A 973 -16.20 31.32 -28.42
C LEU A 973 -15.10 32.38 -28.23
N LYS A 974 -13.82 31.97 -28.28
CA LYS A 974 -12.64 32.84 -28.17
C LYS A 974 -12.71 33.74 -26.92
N LEU A 975 -13.08 33.16 -25.77
CA LEU A 975 -13.22 33.93 -24.52
C LEU A 975 -11.92 34.63 -24.12
N GLU A 976 -10.75 34.02 -24.39
CA GLU A 976 -9.44 34.63 -24.15
C GLU A 976 -9.26 35.94 -24.95
N GLU A 977 -9.51 35.93 -26.27
CA GLU A 977 -9.41 37.13 -27.12
C GLU A 977 -10.39 38.23 -26.68
N ARG A 978 -11.56 37.85 -26.17
CA ARG A 978 -12.58 38.77 -25.64
C ARG A 978 -12.13 39.40 -24.32
N ILE A 979 -11.54 38.62 -23.42
CA ILE A 979 -10.99 39.09 -22.14
C ILE A 979 -9.79 40.02 -22.42
N GLU A 980 -8.91 39.66 -23.34
CA GLU A 980 -7.79 40.50 -23.77
C GLU A 980 -8.27 41.87 -24.27
N THR A 981 -9.29 41.87 -25.14
CA THR A 981 -9.86 43.11 -25.69
C THR A 981 -10.48 43.98 -24.59
N LEU A 982 -11.23 43.41 -23.65
CA LEU A 982 -11.79 44.15 -22.52
C LEU A 982 -10.72 44.69 -21.57
N ALA A 983 -9.74 43.88 -21.21
CA ALA A 983 -8.63 44.31 -20.35
C ALA A 983 -7.86 45.48 -20.99
N ARG A 984 -7.69 45.44 -22.32
CA ARG A 984 -7.06 46.53 -23.10
C ARG A 984 -7.88 47.83 -23.08
N GLU A 985 -9.20 47.76 -23.25
CA GLU A 985 -10.06 48.95 -23.25
C GLU A 985 -10.07 49.66 -21.88
N VAL A 986 -10.05 48.88 -20.80
CA VAL A 986 -10.17 49.39 -19.43
C VAL A 986 -8.86 49.98 -18.91
N THR A 987 -7.72 49.36 -19.24
CA THR A 987 -6.39 49.83 -18.84
C THR A 987 -5.90 51.06 -19.62
N GLY A 988 -6.61 51.44 -20.69
CA GLY A 988 -6.36 52.66 -21.46
C GLY A 988 -6.75 53.97 -20.74
N PHE A 989 -7.58 53.90 -19.70
CA PHE A 989 -8.05 55.08 -18.96
C PHE A 989 -7.14 55.41 -17.75
N ARG A 990 -6.85 56.70 -17.50
CA ARG A 990 -6.09 57.14 -16.31
C ARG A 990 -6.95 57.00 -15.05
N MET A 991 -6.86 55.85 -14.38
CA MET A 991 -7.54 55.58 -13.10
C MET A 991 -6.54 55.47 -11.91
N LYS A 992 -7.05 55.42 -10.68
CA LYS A 992 -6.24 55.20 -9.45
C LYS A 992 -5.80 53.73 -9.37
N PHE A 993 -4.63 53.44 -8.80
CA PHE A 993 -4.02 52.09 -8.75
C PHE A 993 -4.95 50.99 -8.19
N GLU A 994 -5.71 51.27 -7.13
CA GLU A 994 -6.70 50.32 -6.57
C GLU A 994 -7.87 50.03 -7.55
N GLN A 995 -8.22 50.99 -8.41
CA GLN A 995 -9.25 50.81 -9.45
C GLN A 995 -8.68 50.16 -10.71
N ILE A 996 -7.36 50.19 -10.90
CA ILE A 996 -6.65 49.58 -12.04
C ILE A 996 -6.62 48.05 -11.91
N VAL A 997 -6.54 47.50 -10.69
CA VAL A 997 -6.48 46.04 -10.44
C VAL A 997 -7.87 45.39 -10.38
N ALA A 998 -8.82 46.00 -9.68
CA ALA A 998 -10.13 45.39 -9.44
C ALA A 998 -11.04 45.37 -10.68
N LEU A 999 -10.92 46.37 -11.56
CA LEU A 999 -11.87 46.53 -12.68
C LEU A 999 -11.64 45.49 -13.81
N PRO A 1000 -10.41 45.23 -14.29
CA PRO A 1000 -10.17 44.17 -15.28
C PRO A 1000 -10.54 42.78 -14.73
N ALA A 1001 -10.17 42.46 -13.49
CA ALA A 1001 -10.48 41.18 -12.85
C ALA A 1001 -11.99 40.93 -12.76
N ARG A 1002 -12.77 41.92 -12.32
CA ARG A 1002 -14.24 41.80 -12.24
C ARG A 1002 -14.91 41.67 -13.59
N LEU A 1003 -14.42 42.38 -14.61
CA LEU A 1003 -14.96 42.27 -15.97
C LEU A 1003 -14.63 40.91 -16.61
N SER A 1004 -13.44 40.38 -16.37
CA SER A 1004 -13.06 39.02 -16.76
C SER A 1004 -13.91 37.96 -16.06
N ALA A 1005 -14.11 38.08 -14.73
CA ALA A 1005 -15.00 37.21 -13.97
C ALA A 1005 -16.44 37.26 -14.51
N ASN A 1006 -16.97 38.45 -14.80
CA ASN A 1006 -18.31 38.60 -15.38
C ASN A 1006 -18.44 37.93 -16.77
N LEU A 1007 -17.41 38.00 -17.62
CA LEU A 1007 -17.44 37.31 -18.91
C LEU A 1007 -17.41 35.78 -18.76
N LEU A 1008 -16.54 35.26 -17.88
CA LEU A 1008 -16.44 33.83 -17.61
C LEU A 1008 -17.74 33.30 -16.98
N ASN A 1009 -18.27 34.02 -15.99
CA ASN A 1009 -19.49 33.63 -15.28
C ASN A 1009 -20.71 33.76 -16.19
N GLY A 1010 -20.78 34.79 -17.04
CA GLY A 1010 -21.82 34.89 -18.08
C GLY A 1010 -21.76 33.73 -19.08
N TYR A 1011 -20.57 33.24 -19.42
CA TYR A 1011 -20.43 32.02 -20.21
C TYR A 1011 -20.91 30.79 -19.45
N VAL A 1012 -20.58 30.62 -18.17
CA VAL A 1012 -21.08 29.50 -17.36
C VAL A 1012 -22.61 29.53 -17.24
N ASP A 1013 -23.19 30.72 -17.07
CA ASP A 1013 -24.63 30.90 -16.88
C ASP A 1013 -25.44 30.66 -18.16
N PHE A 1014 -24.93 31.07 -19.32
CA PHE A 1014 -25.69 31.05 -20.57
C PHE A 1014 -25.06 30.27 -21.71
N LEU A 1015 -23.86 29.69 -21.53
CA LEU A 1015 -23.07 28.95 -22.52
C LEU A 1015 -22.84 29.73 -23.83
N GLY A 1016 -22.85 31.07 -23.74
CA GLY A 1016 -22.71 31.99 -24.87
C GLY A 1016 -23.96 32.21 -25.71
N TYR A 1017 -25.12 31.68 -25.31
CA TYR A 1017 -26.40 31.90 -26.00
C TYR A 1017 -27.04 33.26 -25.69
N ASP A 1018 -26.61 33.93 -24.62
CA ASP A 1018 -27.00 35.30 -24.26
C ASP A 1018 -26.62 36.31 -25.36
N ALA A 1019 -25.47 36.12 -26.00
CA ALA A 1019 -24.98 36.94 -27.11
C ALA A 1019 -25.73 36.68 -28.44
N LEU A 1020 -26.50 35.60 -28.56
CA LEU A 1020 -27.23 35.23 -29.78
C LEU A 1020 -28.66 35.79 -29.77
N SER A 1021 -29.18 36.10 -30.96
CA SER A 1021 -30.59 36.50 -31.12
C SER A 1021 -31.53 35.32 -30.79
N PRO A 1022 -32.75 35.56 -30.27
CA PRO A 1022 -33.67 34.47 -29.88
C PRO A 1022 -33.99 33.47 -31.00
N ALA A 1023 -33.89 33.87 -32.27
CA ALA A 1023 -34.11 33.00 -33.42
C ALA A 1023 -32.95 32.02 -33.71
N GLN A 1024 -31.75 32.26 -33.15
CA GLN A 1024 -30.54 31.45 -33.34
C GLN A 1024 -30.25 30.50 -32.15
N ARG A 1025 -31.11 30.55 -31.12
CA ARG A 1025 -31.01 29.74 -29.91
C ARG A 1025 -31.74 28.40 -30.09
N PRO A 1026 -31.30 27.31 -29.44
CA PRO A 1026 -31.98 26.03 -29.51
C PRO A 1026 -33.42 26.17 -28.98
N MET A 1027 -34.35 25.47 -29.64
CA MET A 1027 -35.77 25.48 -29.29
C MET A 1027 -36.09 24.30 -28.37
N LEU A 1028 -36.88 24.58 -27.33
CA LEU A 1028 -37.52 23.59 -26.47
C LEU A 1028 -38.91 23.25 -27.00
N PRO A 1029 -39.21 21.97 -27.26
CA PRO A 1029 -40.54 21.53 -27.64
C PRO A 1029 -41.44 21.51 -26.39
N LEU A 1030 -42.35 22.48 -26.27
CA LEU A 1030 -43.37 22.53 -25.22
C LEU A 1030 -44.76 22.28 -25.85
N GLU A 1031 -45.71 21.79 -25.05
CA GLU A 1031 -47.11 21.60 -25.49
C GLU A 1031 -47.77 22.91 -25.96
N SER A 1032 -47.30 24.06 -25.43
CA SER A 1032 -47.73 25.40 -25.80
C SER A 1032 -47.08 25.96 -27.09
N GLY A 1033 -46.22 25.18 -27.76
CA GLY A 1033 -45.43 25.59 -28.92
C GLY A 1033 -43.93 25.78 -28.61
N PRO A 1034 -43.06 25.75 -29.63
CA PRO A 1034 -41.61 25.75 -29.42
C PRO A 1034 -41.13 27.11 -28.88
N ARG A 1035 -40.34 27.08 -27.80
CA ARG A 1035 -39.76 28.26 -27.12
C ARG A 1035 -38.23 28.26 -27.23
N PRO A 1036 -37.56 29.38 -27.54
CA PRO A 1036 -36.09 29.44 -27.47
C PRO A 1036 -35.60 29.37 -26.02
N VAL A 1037 -34.44 28.76 -25.79
CA VAL A 1037 -33.77 28.80 -24.47
C VAL A 1037 -33.44 30.24 -24.06
N PHE A 1038 -33.51 30.51 -22.76
CA PHE A 1038 -33.22 31.81 -22.13
C PHE A 1038 -34.02 33.00 -22.69
N PRO A 1039 -35.36 32.94 -22.77
CA PRO A 1039 -36.18 33.97 -23.41
C PRO A 1039 -35.98 35.33 -22.72
N PRO A 1040 -35.89 36.43 -23.50
CA PRO A 1040 -35.68 37.76 -22.93
C PRO A 1040 -36.84 38.12 -22.00
N ARG A 1041 -36.51 38.50 -20.77
CA ARG A 1041 -37.51 38.87 -19.75
C ARG A 1041 -37.81 40.35 -19.85
N ALA A 1042 -39.10 40.69 -19.91
CA ALA A 1042 -39.54 42.07 -19.81
C ALA A 1042 -39.28 42.55 -18.38
N VAL A 1043 -38.37 43.53 -18.21
CA VAL A 1043 -38.23 44.25 -16.94
C VAL A 1043 -39.50 45.07 -16.74
N PRO A 1044 -40.32 44.82 -15.71
CA PRO A 1044 -41.53 45.60 -15.48
C PRO A 1044 -41.14 47.07 -15.27
N ARG A 1045 -41.81 48.00 -15.95
CA ARG A 1045 -41.55 49.45 -15.78
C ARG A 1045 -42.05 49.99 -14.42
N SER A 1046 -42.81 49.18 -13.68
CA SER A 1046 -43.31 49.45 -12.32
C SER A 1046 -42.66 48.50 -11.31
N GLY A 1047 -42.92 48.69 -10.00
CA GLY A 1047 -42.46 47.75 -8.97
C GLY A 1047 -42.84 46.29 -9.27
N PRO A 1048 -42.08 45.31 -8.73
CA PRO A 1048 -42.30 43.90 -9.03
C PRO A 1048 -43.71 43.47 -8.59
N GLN A 1049 -44.57 43.14 -9.55
CA GLN A 1049 -45.86 42.50 -9.28
C GLN A 1049 -45.62 41.01 -9.10
N LEU A 1050 -45.71 40.53 -7.85
CA LEU A 1050 -45.62 39.11 -7.53
C LEU A 1050 -46.97 38.46 -7.84
N SER A 1051 -46.96 37.38 -8.62
CA SER A 1051 -48.14 36.54 -8.85
C SER A 1051 -48.51 35.75 -7.59
N GLU A 1052 -49.80 35.45 -7.41
CA GLU A 1052 -50.26 34.55 -6.34
C GLU A 1052 -49.72 33.12 -6.50
N GLN A 1053 -49.34 32.74 -7.72
CA GLN A 1053 -48.67 31.47 -8.00
C GLN A 1053 -47.16 31.65 -8.06
N PRO A 1054 -46.36 30.81 -7.36
CA PRO A 1054 -44.91 30.81 -7.48
C PRO A 1054 -44.49 30.59 -8.94
N SER A 1055 -43.52 31.37 -9.42
CA SER A 1055 -42.93 31.11 -10.74
C SER A 1055 -42.08 29.84 -10.70
N THR A 1056 -42.19 28.99 -11.70
CA THR A 1056 -41.34 27.81 -11.93
C THR A 1056 -40.00 28.21 -12.55
N TYR A 1057 -39.40 29.30 -12.05
CA TYR A 1057 -38.26 29.92 -12.70
C TYR A 1057 -37.02 29.01 -12.69
N ASP A 1058 -36.72 28.45 -11.54
CA ASP A 1058 -35.67 27.45 -11.37
C ASP A 1058 -35.84 26.32 -12.39
N GLN A 1059 -37.05 25.79 -12.52
CA GLN A 1059 -37.37 24.70 -13.44
C GLN A 1059 -37.14 25.06 -14.91
N ASP A 1060 -37.61 26.23 -15.31
CA ASP A 1060 -37.39 26.74 -16.65
C ASP A 1060 -35.90 26.99 -16.93
N TYR A 1061 -35.15 27.47 -15.93
CA TYR A 1061 -33.75 27.83 -16.08
C TYR A 1061 -32.84 26.62 -16.26
N TYR A 1062 -32.90 25.60 -15.39
CA TYR A 1062 -32.06 24.42 -15.56
C TYR A 1062 -32.46 23.60 -16.79
N THR A 1063 -33.74 23.61 -17.18
CA THR A 1063 -34.20 22.98 -18.43
C THR A 1063 -33.62 23.69 -19.66
N ASP A 1064 -33.63 25.03 -19.67
CA ASP A 1064 -33.00 25.84 -20.71
C ASP A 1064 -31.49 25.57 -20.79
N TRP A 1065 -30.83 25.51 -19.62
CA TRP A 1065 -29.39 25.30 -19.52
C TRP A 1065 -28.97 23.93 -20.02
N ILE A 1066 -29.66 22.86 -19.61
CA ILE A 1066 -29.37 21.48 -20.06
C ILE A 1066 -29.60 21.35 -21.57
N ARG A 1067 -30.66 21.96 -22.12
CA ARG A 1067 -30.88 21.97 -23.57
C ARG A 1067 -29.80 22.74 -24.32
N ALA A 1068 -29.35 23.87 -23.77
CA ALA A 1068 -28.26 24.67 -24.32
C ALA A 1068 -26.92 23.92 -24.28
N PHE A 1069 -26.66 23.14 -23.22
CA PHE A 1069 -25.50 22.27 -23.11
C PHE A 1069 -25.50 21.17 -24.19
N LEU A 1070 -26.62 20.49 -24.41
CA LEU A 1070 -26.73 19.48 -25.48
C LEU A 1070 -26.46 20.09 -26.87
N ASP A 1071 -26.97 21.29 -27.15
CA ASP A 1071 -26.70 22.02 -28.40
C ASP A 1071 -25.24 22.49 -28.48
N LEU A 1072 -24.62 22.85 -27.35
CA LEU A 1072 -23.21 23.20 -27.27
C LEU A 1072 -22.32 22.02 -27.69
N VAL A 1073 -22.58 20.81 -27.16
CA VAL A 1073 -21.84 19.60 -27.54
C VAL A 1073 -22.02 19.28 -29.02
N GLU A 1074 -23.24 19.43 -29.56
CA GLU A 1074 -23.51 19.24 -30.99
C GLU A 1074 -22.72 20.24 -31.86
N ARG A 1075 -22.62 21.51 -31.44
CA ARG A 1075 -21.83 22.53 -32.13
C ARG A 1075 -20.33 22.29 -32.00
N ASN A 1076 -19.85 21.88 -30.83
CA ASN A 1076 -18.45 21.52 -30.60
C ASN A 1076 -18.03 20.30 -31.43
N ALA A 1077 -18.90 19.30 -31.55
CA ALA A 1077 -18.64 18.12 -32.38
C ALA A 1077 -18.59 18.43 -33.89
N ARG A 1078 -19.28 19.50 -34.34
CA ARG A 1078 -19.31 19.95 -35.75
C ARG A 1078 -18.18 20.91 -36.13
N CYS A 1079 -17.68 21.70 -35.18
CA CYS A 1079 -16.54 22.60 -35.40
C CYS A 1079 -15.23 21.85 -35.11
N ARG A 1080 -14.52 21.42 -36.16
CA ARG A 1080 -13.09 21.15 -36.07
C ARG A 1080 -12.38 22.50 -36.02
N ASP A 1081 -11.86 22.88 -34.85
CA ASP A 1081 -10.59 23.61 -34.70
C ASP A 1081 -10.29 23.80 -33.20
N GLY A 1082 -9.17 23.23 -32.73
CA GLY A 1082 -8.63 23.49 -31.39
C GLY A 1082 -7.56 22.50 -30.89
N VAL A 1083 -7.61 21.24 -31.31
CA VAL A 1083 -6.48 20.30 -31.19
C VAL A 1083 -6.38 19.57 -32.52
N GLU A 1084 -5.32 19.85 -33.29
CA GLU A 1084 -4.97 19.00 -34.43
C GLU A 1084 -4.88 17.56 -33.91
N VAL A 1085 -5.84 16.71 -34.30
CA VAL A 1085 -5.66 15.28 -34.14
C VAL A 1085 -4.56 14.90 -35.12
N ASP A 1086 -3.34 14.81 -34.62
CA ASP A 1086 -2.27 14.16 -35.39
C ASP A 1086 -2.76 12.74 -35.75
N LEU A 1087 -3.13 12.58 -37.02
CA LEU A 1087 -3.69 11.36 -37.57
C LEU A 1087 -2.68 10.22 -37.47
N ALA A 1088 -1.38 10.51 -37.52
CA ALA A 1088 -0.34 9.51 -37.33
C ALA A 1088 -0.28 9.04 -35.87
N ALA A 1089 -0.31 9.99 -34.92
CA ALA A 1089 -0.33 9.68 -33.49
C ALA A 1089 -1.58 8.89 -33.07
N ASN A 1090 -2.75 9.25 -33.62
CA ASN A 1090 -4.01 8.57 -33.33
C ASN A 1090 -4.09 7.17 -33.97
N ARG A 1091 -3.60 7.03 -35.21
CA ARG A 1091 -3.47 5.73 -35.88
C ARG A 1091 -2.59 4.78 -35.08
N ARG A 1092 -1.50 5.30 -34.47
CA ARG A 1092 -0.63 4.51 -33.61
C ARG A 1092 -1.34 3.96 -32.38
N LEU A 1093 -2.17 4.77 -31.71
CA LEU A 1093 -3.01 4.29 -30.60
C LEU A 1093 -4.01 3.22 -31.06
N GLY A 1094 -4.60 3.39 -32.26
CA GLY A 1094 -5.49 2.40 -32.86
C GLY A 1094 -4.80 1.06 -33.15
N GLU A 1095 -3.55 1.09 -33.65
CA GLU A 1095 -2.72 -0.12 -33.84
C GLU A 1095 -2.45 -0.84 -32.51
N LEU A 1096 -2.11 -0.10 -31.44
CA LEU A 1096 -1.89 -0.66 -30.11
C LEU A 1096 -3.16 -1.33 -29.55
N LEU A 1097 -4.31 -0.67 -29.67
CA LEU A 1097 -5.60 -1.23 -29.23
C LEU A 1097 -6.00 -2.46 -30.05
N ALA A 1098 -5.81 -2.42 -31.37
CA ALA A 1098 -6.09 -3.56 -32.24
C ALA A 1098 -5.24 -4.79 -31.88
N ARG A 1099 -3.96 -4.59 -31.54
CA ARG A 1099 -3.07 -5.66 -31.08
C ARG A 1099 -3.58 -6.30 -29.78
N LEU A 1100 -3.96 -5.49 -28.79
CA LEU A 1100 -4.53 -5.98 -27.53
C LEU A 1100 -5.87 -6.73 -27.71
N GLN A 1101 -6.67 -6.34 -28.70
CA GLN A 1101 -7.93 -7.00 -29.04
C GLN A 1101 -7.72 -8.30 -29.85
N SER A 1102 -6.71 -8.37 -30.72
CA SER A 1102 -6.39 -9.60 -31.45
C SER A 1102 -5.91 -10.72 -30.53
N SER A 1103 -5.13 -10.39 -29.49
CA SER A 1103 -4.65 -11.35 -28.48
C SER A 1103 -5.76 -11.84 -27.53
N HIS A 1104 -7.01 -11.37 -27.68
CA HIS A 1104 -8.20 -11.91 -27.00
C HIS A 1104 -8.87 -13.05 -27.78
N ARG A 1105 -8.81 -13.03 -29.12
CA ARG A 1105 -9.53 -14.00 -29.97
C ARG A 1105 -8.75 -15.29 -30.22
N GLN A 1106 -7.45 -15.30 -29.93
CA GLN A 1106 -6.58 -16.47 -29.93
C GLN A 1106 -6.46 -17.04 -28.52
#